data_AF-A0A2P7BVT9-F1
#
_entry.id   AF-A0A2P7BVT9-F1
#
_cell.length_a   1.000
_cell.length_b   1.000
_cell.length_c   1.000
_cell.angle_alpha   90.00
_cell.angle_beta   90.00
_cell.angle_gamma   90.00
#
_symmetry.space_group_name_H-M   'P 1'
#
loop_
_entity.id
_entity.type
_entity.pdbx_description
1 polymer ?
#
loop_
_entity_poly.entity_id
_entity_poly.type
_entity_poly.pdbx_seq_one_letter_code
_entity_poly.pdbx_strand_id
1 'polypeptide(L)'
;MKGSMNLPTSEREIWSERNLDDRETQAVEPEWMFRGRTAQQPPRADWQTWLILGGRGPGKTRMGAEWVNGVVQAYRPFSDARSCNVALVGETLADAREVMIDGPSGIMAVSRAGRPRYEMARWRLLWTNGATAAMFSSEDPDSLRGPQFDAAWCDGSVARDLKAVALIPGATEFGLSPQLVTDEPSKGETRRLNRNCLRDQSDWQASMDELQALSPLLKHVAIVVPWFGTDLRAGQCLIKPGVMDRAGHKESSNWRGGISRDDAHLISRAGNGAAYGGTPSDQSVIAAIRDAKARGLSVMFYPFVTMDIRADNQLPDPYGGTRQAAYPWRGRITCHPAPYRPGSVNGTAAAAGQVAAFLGGVNRRAFFRSRMVDSFTAGRKKDWGYRRMVLHLAHLAVIAGGVDSFLLGSELCSLTMIRDQSNGFPFVNALCDLASELRDVLGGACKLTYGADWTEYFGHHPQDGSGDVYFHLDPLWAHPAIDAVGIDNYMPLSDWRDEDYSIPNPDGFATPYDLNGLLGQIASGEGFDWYYTSDNARSSRTRTPIADGSGKPWVYRYKDLAGWGQNAHYNRVGGVESAVPTEWQPSGKPIWFTELGCPATDKGPNQPNVFPDMKSSEGAFPYFSDHGRCDLAQNRFLRAHFGHWNAGNGAGMLDSDRIYVWAWETRPFPEFPLRKSLWSDGDNWTSGHWLNGRLSGVALDELMAALAADFGAMNVDANHGTEVMMMCFATDNRACH
;
A
#
# COMPACT_ATOMS: atom_id res chain seq x y z
N MET A 1 -29.52 41.78 12.87
CA MET A 1 -28.50 42.48 12.05
C MET A 1 -28.72 42.13 10.58
N LYS A 2 -28.95 43.13 9.71
CA LYS A 2 -29.16 42.94 8.25
C LYS A 2 -27.83 43.17 7.51
N GLY A 3 -27.00 42.13 7.42
CA GLY A 3 -25.76 42.09 6.65
C GLY A 3 -25.17 40.67 6.69
N SER A 4 -24.64 40.17 5.58
CA SER A 4 -24.00 38.85 5.52
C SER A 4 -22.68 38.89 6.31
N MET A 5 -22.62 38.18 7.44
CA MET A 5 -21.49 38.18 8.38
C MET A 5 -20.43 37.11 8.05
N ASN A 6 -20.15 36.87 6.77
CA ASN A 6 -19.17 35.87 6.35
C ASN A 6 -17.88 36.51 5.81
N LEU A 7 -17.31 37.46 6.57
CA LEU A 7 -16.08 38.21 6.21
C LEU A 7 -14.80 37.36 6.42
N PRO A 8 -13.70 37.58 5.68
CA PRO A 8 -12.37 37.04 6.01
C PRO A 8 -11.93 37.41 7.43
N THR A 9 -11.03 36.64 8.08
CA THR A 9 -10.60 36.87 9.47
C THR A 9 -10.17 38.32 9.74
N SER A 10 -9.36 38.90 8.84
CA SER A 10 -8.91 40.30 8.94
C SER A 10 -10.04 41.32 8.83
N GLU A 11 -11.13 41.01 8.13
CA GLU A 11 -12.29 41.89 8.00
C GLU A 11 -13.31 41.69 9.12
N ARG A 12 -13.35 40.50 9.77
CA ARG A 12 -14.18 40.24 10.96
C ARG A 12 -13.71 41.09 12.15
N GLU A 13 -12.40 41.15 12.38
CA GLU A 13 -11.79 41.97 13.43
C GLU A 13 -12.13 43.46 13.24
N ILE A 14 -11.95 43.98 12.01
CA ILE A 14 -12.28 45.36 11.65
C ILE A 14 -13.79 45.63 11.76
N TRP A 15 -14.64 44.63 11.45
CA TRP A 15 -16.09 44.78 11.57
C TRP A 15 -16.54 44.83 13.03
N SER A 16 -16.01 43.96 13.91
CA SER A 16 -16.36 43.96 15.33
C SER A 16 -15.99 45.28 16.00
N GLU A 17 -14.79 45.80 15.75
CA GLU A 17 -14.34 47.09 16.29
C GLU A 17 -15.22 48.28 15.85
N ARG A 18 -15.87 48.17 14.68
CA ARG A 18 -16.69 49.25 14.11
C ARG A 18 -18.17 49.17 14.47
N ASN A 19 -18.66 48.01 14.90
CA ASN A 19 -20.10 47.74 15.00
C ASN A 19 -20.56 47.24 16.37
N LEU A 20 -19.64 46.91 17.27
CA LEU A 20 -19.93 46.39 18.61
C LEU A 20 -19.26 47.26 19.66
N ASP A 21 -19.87 47.38 20.84
CA ASP A 21 -19.19 48.03 21.98
C ASP A 21 -18.09 47.13 22.59
N ASP A 22 -17.27 47.67 23.49
CA ASP A 22 -16.15 46.92 24.09
C ASP A 22 -16.60 45.65 24.83
N ARG A 23 -17.80 45.67 25.42
CA ARG A 23 -18.37 44.54 26.16
C ARG A 23 -18.92 43.48 25.22
N GLU A 24 -19.56 43.89 24.15
CA GLU A 24 -20.05 43.03 23.08
C GLU A 24 -18.88 42.39 22.32
N THR A 25 -17.83 43.17 22.03
CA THR A 25 -16.60 42.70 21.37
C THR A 25 -15.91 41.62 22.20
N GLN A 26 -15.70 41.85 23.50
CA GLN A 26 -15.15 40.84 24.42
C GLN A 26 -16.02 39.58 24.52
N ALA A 27 -17.33 39.69 24.31
CA ALA A 27 -18.25 38.56 24.34
C ALA A 27 -18.25 37.74 23.05
N VAL A 28 -18.01 38.35 21.88
CA VAL A 28 -18.05 37.65 20.57
C VAL A 28 -16.68 37.17 20.08
N GLU A 29 -15.57 37.79 20.52
CA GLU A 29 -14.20 37.40 20.15
C GLU A 29 -13.85 35.92 20.46
N PRO A 30 -14.40 35.27 21.51
CA PRO A 30 -14.20 33.85 21.77
C PRO A 30 -15.10 32.92 20.96
N GLU A 31 -16.04 33.45 20.15
CA GLU A 31 -16.99 32.65 19.37
C GLU A 31 -16.35 32.04 18.13
N TRP A 32 -16.81 30.84 17.77
CA TRP A 32 -16.25 30.08 16.63
C TRP A 32 -16.39 30.83 15.30
N MET A 33 -17.44 31.65 15.17
CA MET A 33 -17.61 32.55 14.03
C MET A 33 -16.42 33.51 13.85
N PHE A 34 -15.73 33.90 14.93
CA PHE A 34 -14.58 34.83 14.84
C PHE A 34 -13.25 34.09 14.83
N ARG A 35 -13.13 32.96 15.55
CA ARG A 35 -11.88 32.18 15.65
C ARG A 35 -11.66 31.12 14.55
N GLY A 36 -12.73 30.62 13.94
CA GLY A 36 -12.63 29.59 12.90
C GLY A 36 -12.03 30.13 11.60
N ARG A 37 -11.08 29.41 11.01
CA ARG A 37 -10.47 29.76 9.72
C ARG A 37 -11.53 29.81 8.63
N THR A 38 -11.30 30.56 7.55
CA THR A 38 -12.22 30.63 6.40
C THR A 38 -12.60 29.25 5.85
N ALA A 39 -11.66 28.30 5.80
CA ALA A 39 -11.90 26.92 5.37
C ALA A 39 -12.73 26.06 6.34
N GLN A 40 -12.98 26.56 7.56
CA GLN A 40 -13.79 25.93 8.61
C GLN A 40 -15.18 26.58 8.72
N GLN A 41 -15.58 27.37 7.72
CA GLN A 41 -16.86 28.05 7.65
C GLN A 41 -17.64 27.54 6.43
N PRO A 42 -18.98 27.50 6.51
CA PRO A 42 -19.79 27.04 5.38
C PRO A 42 -19.62 27.97 4.16
N PRO A 43 -19.78 27.44 2.93
CA PRO A 43 -19.66 28.21 1.70
C PRO A 43 -20.61 29.42 1.68
N ARG A 44 -20.20 30.49 0.99
CA ARG A 44 -20.96 31.75 0.89
C ARG A 44 -22.14 31.69 -0.10
N ALA A 45 -22.09 30.78 -1.07
CA ALA A 45 -23.14 30.56 -2.07
C ALA A 45 -24.18 29.56 -1.55
N ASP A 46 -25.30 29.39 -2.24
CA ASP A 46 -26.23 28.30 -1.92
C ASP A 46 -25.53 26.95 -2.10
N TRP A 47 -25.62 26.10 -1.08
CA TRP A 47 -25.00 24.78 -1.04
C TRP A 47 -25.99 23.77 -0.44
N GLN A 48 -26.02 22.57 -1.01
CA GLN A 48 -26.77 21.43 -0.44
C GLN A 48 -25.84 20.53 0.39
N THR A 49 -24.56 20.50 0.05
CA THR A 49 -23.53 19.71 0.73
C THR A 49 -22.29 20.56 0.99
N TRP A 50 -21.81 20.54 2.25
CA TRP A 50 -20.54 21.14 2.67
C TRP A 50 -19.55 20.03 3.02
N LEU A 51 -18.57 19.84 2.13
CA LEU A 51 -17.50 18.84 2.26
C LEU A 51 -16.29 19.43 2.98
N ILE A 52 -15.77 18.70 3.99
CA ILE A 52 -14.52 19.09 4.66
C ILE A 52 -13.49 17.95 4.65
N LEU A 53 -12.40 18.19 3.94
CA LEU A 53 -11.25 17.29 3.83
C LEU A 53 -10.16 17.68 4.84
N GLY A 54 -9.70 16.73 5.67
CA GLY A 54 -8.57 16.97 6.59
C GLY A 54 -8.24 15.79 7.50
N GLY A 55 -7.00 15.70 8.00
CA GLY A 55 -6.54 14.64 8.93
C GLY A 55 -6.93 14.87 10.41
N ARG A 56 -6.12 14.40 11.38
CA ARG A 56 -6.28 14.74 12.82
C ARG A 56 -5.73 16.14 13.12
N GLY A 57 -6.42 16.94 13.94
CA GLY A 57 -6.02 18.31 14.31
C GLY A 57 -6.51 19.52 13.47
N PRO A 58 -7.14 19.40 12.28
CA PRO A 58 -7.67 20.55 11.53
C PRO A 58 -9.03 21.05 12.06
N GLY A 59 -9.54 20.48 13.16
CA GLY A 59 -10.76 20.93 13.83
C GLY A 59 -12.08 20.41 13.22
N LYS A 60 -12.07 19.27 12.49
CA LYS A 60 -13.26 18.68 11.84
C LYS A 60 -14.45 18.52 12.79
N THR A 61 -14.21 17.85 13.92
CA THR A 61 -15.24 17.59 14.94
C THR A 61 -15.76 18.89 15.56
N ARG A 62 -14.87 19.85 15.85
CA ARG A 62 -15.25 21.16 16.38
C ARG A 62 -16.13 21.92 15.39
N MET A 63 -15.72 21.96 14.13
CA MET A 63 -16.47 22.62 13.07
C MET A 63 -17.82 21.95 12.80
N GLY A 64 -17.89 20.61 12.76
CA GLY A 64 -19.16 19.89 12.62
C GLY A 64 -20.12 20.17 13.79
N ALA A 65 -19.61 20.19 15.02
CA ALA A 65 -20.40 20.52 16.20
C ALA A 65 -20.88 21.98 16.21
N GLU A 66 -20.05 22.93 15.78
CA GLU A 66 -20.39 24.36 15.66
C GLU A 66 -21.40 24.60 14.53
N TRP A 67 -21.27 23.85 13.42
CA TRP A 67 -22.24 23.88 12.34
C TRP A 67 -23.62 23.36 12.79
N VAL A 68 -23.67 22.19 13.45
CA VAL A 68 -24.93 21.65 14.01
C VAL A 68 -25.58 22.67 14.94
N ASN A 69 -24.81 23.30 15.83
CA ASN A 69 -25.33 24.37 16.69
C ASN A 69 -25.80 25.60 15.92
N GLY A 70 -25.11 25.98 14.84
CA GLY A 70 -25.48 27.09 13.98
C GLY A 70 -26.82 26.86 13.27
N VAL A 71 -27.02 25.68 12.67
CA VAL A 71 -28.22 25.37 11.89
C VAL A 71 -29.46 25.15 12.77
N VAL A 72 -29.32 24.52 13.94
CA VAL A 72 -30.45 24.33 14.88
C VAL A 72 -30.90 25.62 15.55
N GLN A 73 -30.04 26.65 15.60
CA GLN A 73 -30.36 27.95 16.15
C GLN A 73 -30.69 29.02 15.09
N ALA A 74 -30.54 28.69 13.79
CA ALA A 74 -30.60 29.65 12.69
C ALA A 74 -29.63 30.83 12.86
N TYR A 75 -28.41 30.55 13.34
CA TYR A 75 -27.37 31.54 13.43
C TYR A 75 -26.73 31.77 12.07
N ARG A 76 -26.82 33.00 11.56
CA ARG A 76 -25.96 33.44 10.45
C ARG A 76 -24.49 33.32 10.88
N PRO A 77 -23.58 32.84 10.02
CA PRO A 77 -23.77 32.58 8.58
C PRO A 77 -24.09 31.11 8.28
N PHE A 78 -24.38 30.29 9.30
CA PHE A 78 -24.56 28.84 9.16
C PHE A 78 -25.89 28.47 8.52
N SER A 79 -26.97 29.14 8.89
CA SER A 79 -28.24 29.06 8.18
C SER A 79 -29.11 30.30 8.39
N ASP A 80 -29.98 30.58 7.43
CA ASP A 80 -31.02 31.62 7.47
C ASP A 80 -32.35 31.11 8.04
N ALA A 81 -32.50 29.78 8.10
CA ALA A 81 -33.69 29.10 8.60
C ALA A 81 -33.28 28.02 9.61
N ARG A 82 -34.23 27.63 10.48
CA ARG A 82 -33.94 26.65 11.53
C ARG A 82 -34.06 25.22 10.97
N SER A 83 -33.03 24.41 11.17
CA SER A 83 -33.16 22.95 11.05
C SER A 83 -33.78 22.39 12.34
N CYS A 84 -34.88 21.66 12.21
CA CYS A 84 -35.62 21.09 13.34
C CYS A 84 -35.20 19.65 13.65
N ASN A 85 -34.69 18.90 12.67
CA ASN A 85 -34.25 17.52 12.83
C ASN A 85 -32.89 17.30 12.14
N VAL A 86 -31.88 16.86 12.88
CA VAL A 86 -30.51 16.62 12.39
C VAL A 86 -30.14 15.15 12.57
N ALA A 87 -29.47 14.55 11.58
CA ALA A 87 -28.88 13.22 11.70
C ALA A 87 -27.38 13.31 12.04
N LEU A 88 -26.94 12.58 13.07
CA LEU A 88 -25.53 12.39 13.41
C LEU A 88 -25.14 10.95 13.08
N VAL A 89 -24.40 10.75 11.99
CA VAL A 89 -24.06 9.42 11.47
C VAL A 89 -22.60 9.12 11.78
N GLY A 90 -22.37 8.29 12.80
CA GLY A 90 -21.03 7.76 13.08
C GLY A 90 -20.84 6.40 12.43
N GLU A 91 -19.62 5.85 12.52
CA GLU A 91 -19.38 4.44 12.21
C GLU A 91 -20.29 3.57 13.09
N THR A 92 -20.12 3.64 14.41
CA THR A 92 -21.08 3.07 15.38
C THR A 92 -21.89 4.17 16.09
N LEU A 93 -22.99 3.79 16.76
CA LEU A 93 -23.68 4.69 17.69
C LEU A 93 -22.77 5.15 18.83
N ALA A 94 -21.82 4.31 19.25
CA ALA A 94 -20.83 4.69 20.25
C ALA A 94 -19.87 5.76 19.71
N ASP A 95 -19.43 5.65 18.46
CA ASP A 95 -18.56 6.65 17.83
C ASP A 95 -19.27 7.99 17.64
N ALA A 96 -20.52 7.96 17.18
CA ALA A 96 -21.36 9.16 17.09
C ALA A 96 -21.47 9.86 18.47
N ARG A 97 -21.60 9.08 19.55
CA ARG A 97 -21.67 9.63 20.90
C ARG A 97 -20.33 10.20 21.36
N GLU A 98 -19.30 9.37 21.41
CA GLU A 98 -18.01 9.70 22.00
C GLU A 98 -17.27 10.79 21.20
N VAL A 99 -17.49 10.86 19.89
CA VAL A 99 -16.81 11.84 19.02
C VAL A 99 -17.69 13.06 18.76
N MET A 100 -18.94 12.88 18.32
CA MET A 100 -19.76 13.99 17.84
C MET A 100 -20.52 14.69 18.98
N ILE A 101 -20.86 13.97 20.06
CA ILE A 101 -21.67 14.51 21.17
C ILE A 101 -20.81 14.85 22.39
N ASP A 102 -20.23 13.84 23.03
CA ASP A 102 -19.57 13.91 24.34
C ASP A 102 -18.07 14.26 24.23
N GLY A 103 -17.49 14.15 23.03
CA GLY A 103 -16.08 14.39 22.79
C GLY A 103 -15.61 15.82 23.16
N PRO A 104 -14.30 16.04 23.36
CA PRO A 104 -13.76 17.36 23.76
C PRO A 104 -14.10 18.51 22.80
N SER A 105 -14.45 18.18 21.55
CA SER A 105 -14.88 19.10 20.50
C SER A 105 -16.32 18.82 20.01
N GLY A 106 -17.04 17.93 20.68
CA GLY A 106 -18.40 17.53 20.33
C GLY A 106 -19.46 18.54 20.76
N ILE A 107 -20.70 18.32 20.32
CA ILE A 107 -21.84 19.22 20.48
C ILE A 107 -22.03 19.66 21.94
N MET A 108 -21.88 18.75 22.90
CA MET A 108 -22.08 19.07 24.32
C MET A 108 -21.00 19.98 24.89
N ALA A 109 -19.78 19.93 24.35
CA ALA A 109 -18.66 20.77 24.77
C ALA A 109 -18.70 22.16 24.12
N VAL A 110 -19.24 22.27 22.91
CA VAL A 110 -19.29 23.54 22.16
C VAL A 110 -20.56 24.36 22.43
N SER A 111 -21.65 23.72 22.87
CA SER A 111 -22.95 24.39 23.10
C SER A 111 -22.94 25.28 24.33
N ARG A 112 -22.90 26.60 24.13
CA ARG A 112 -22.87 27.61 25.21
C ARG A 112 -24.28 28.05 25.64
N ALA A 113 -25.05 28.64 24.72
CA ALA A 113 -26.44 29.05 24.94
C ALA A 113 -27.40 27.99 24.36
N GLY A 114 -28.38 27.55 25.16
CA GLY A 114 -29.35 26.53 24.72
C GLY A 114 -28.73 25.13 24.57
N ARG A 115 -27.83 24.74 25.48
CA ARG A 115 -27.20 23.41 25.50
C ARG A 115 -28.27 22.30 25.41
N PRO A 116 -28.16 21.35 24.47
CA PRO A 116 -29.15 20.30 24.33
C PRO A 116 -29.10 19.33 25.51
N ARG A 117 -30.26 18.73 25.81
CA ARG A 117 -30.31 17.55 26.68
C ARG A 117 -30.13 16.29 25.84
N TYR A 118 -29.39 15.33 26.36
CA TYR A 118 -29.26 14.01 25.74
C TYR A 118 -30.35 13.06 26.24
N GLU A 119 -31.15 12.51 25.33
CA GLU A 119 -32.19 11.52 25.59
C GLU A 119 -31.67 10.13 25.25
N MET A 120 -31.06 9.44 26.23
CA MET A 120 -30.44 8.12 26.05
C MET A 120 -31.39 7.07 25.46
N ALA A 121 -32.65 7.04 25.87
CA ALA A 121 -33.62 6.04 25.41
C ALA A 121 -34.06 6.22 23.94
N ARG A 122 -33.72 7.36 23.32
CA ARG A 122 -34.05 7.71 21.94
C ARG A 122 -32.83 8.08 21.10
N TRP A 123 -31.63 7.86 21.66
CA TRP A 123 -30.33 8.19 21.07
C TRP A 123 -30.30 9.55 20.36
N ARG A 124 -30.80 10.60 21.02
CA ARG A 124 -30.90 11.94 20.43
C ARG A 124 -30.59 13.06 21.39
N LEU A 125 -30.13 14.18 20.84
CA LEU A 125 -30.08 15.48 21.50
C LEU A 125 -31.38 16.25 21.27
N LEU A 126 -31.86 16.98 22.27
CA LEU A 126 -33.00 17.88 22.18
C LEU A 126 -32.62 19.26 22.70
N TRP A 127 -32.75 20.29 21.86
CA TRP A 127 -32.58 21.68 22.23
C TRP A 127 -33.87 22.26 22.83
N THR A 128 -33.75 23.30 23.66
CA THR A 128 -34.91 23.99 24.27
C THR A 128 -35.82 24.65 23.24
N ASN A 129 -35.30 24.88 22.04
CA ASN A 129 -36.00 25.49 20.92
C ASN A 129 -36.80 24.47 20.06
N GLY A 130 -36.80 23.19 20.47
CA GLY A 130 -37.54 22.10 19.82
C GLY A 130 -36.74 21.30 18.79
N ALA A 131 -35.54 21.76 18.38
CA ALA A 131 -34.70 21.04 17.43
C ALA A 131 -34.15 19.74 18.04
N THR A 132 -34.00 18.71 17.23
CA THR A 132 -33.42 17.42 17.62
C THR A 132 -32.22 17.05 16.76
N ALA A 133 -31.26 16.32 17.34
CA ALA A 133 -30.22 15.64 16.59
C ALA A 133 -30.19 14.17 16.99
N ALA A 134 -30.67 13.29 16.12
CA ALA A 134 -30.72 11.84 16.37
C ALA A 134 -29.43 11.18 15.87
N MET A 135 -28.97 10.18 16.60
CA MET A 135 -27.78 9.41 16.26
C MET A 135 -28.14 8.20 15.42
N PHE A 136 -27.31 7.93 14.43
CA PHE A 136 -27.38 6.76 13.56
C PHE A 136 -26.00 6.15 13.41
N SER A 137 -25.98 4.87 13.10
CA SER A 137 -24.76 4.13 12.78
C SER A 137 -24.77 3.78 11.31
N SER A 138 -23.63 3.91 10.65
CA SER A 138 -23.46 3.39 9.29
C SER A 138 -23.51 1.85 9.23
N GLU A 139 -23.47 1.16 10.38
CA GLU A 139 -23.64 -0.30 10.49
C GLU A 139 -25.10 -0.75 10.48
N ASP A 140 -26.05 0.16 10.75
CA ASP A 140 -27.48 -0.09 10.64
C ASP A 140 -28.13 0.97 9.73
N PRO A 141 -27.91 0.91 8.40
CA PRO A 141 -28.49 1.88 7.46
C PRO A 141 -30.02 1.89 7.50
N ASP A 142 -30.65 0.75 7.82
CA ASP A 142 -32.10 0.65 7.94
C ASP A 142 -32.66 1.52 9.08
N SER A 143 -31.87 1.82 10.12
CA SER A 143 -32.28 2.73 11.19
C SER A 143 -32.52 4.18 10.73
N LEU A 144 -31.94 4.59 9.60
CA LEU A 144 -32.20 5.90 8.98
C LEU A 144 -33.56 5.95 8.27
N ARG A 145 -34.22 4.80 8.07
CA ARG A 145 -35.53 4.71 7.41
C ARG A 145 -36.66 5.03 8.40
N GLY A 146 -37.41 6.09 8.11
CA GLY A 146 -38.62 6.48 8.85
C GLY A 146 -38.54 7.84 9.56
N PRO A 147 -37.46 8.18 10.27
CA PRO A 147 -37.30 9.53 10.82
C PRO A 147 -37.02 10.55 9.71
N GLN A 148 -37.52 11.78 9.85
CA GLN A 148 -37.30 12.88 8.90
C GLN A 148 -36.19 13.81 9.42
N PHE A 149 -35.26 14.20 8.55
CA PHE A 149 -34.16 15.12 8.89
C PHE A 149 -34.06 16.25 7.87
N ASP A 150 -33.73 17.43 8.37
CA ASP A 150 -33.46 18.65 7.59
C ASP A 150 -31.98 18.79 7.25
N ALA A 151 -31.10 18.14 8.03
CA ALA A 151 -29.65 18.22 7.91
C ALA A 151 -28.95 16.96 8.44
N ALA A 152 -27.73 16.65 7.97
CA ALA A 152 -26.94 15.50 8.45
C ALA A 152 -25.44 15.81 8.59
N TRP A 153 -24.74 15.11 9.50
CA TRP A 153 -23.27 15.09 9.65
C TRP A 153 -22.78 13.62 9.70
N CYS A 154 -21.87 13.18 8.81
CA CYS A 154 -21.46 11.76 8.69
C CYS A 154 -19.92 11.47 8.59
N ASP A 155 -19.49 10.23 8.90
CA ASP A 155 -18.09 9.68 8.91
C ASP A 155 -17.99 8.17 8.47
N GLY A 156 -16.93 7.67 7.77
CA GLY A 156 -16.78 6.21 7.36
C GLY A 156 -15.44 5.72 6.72
N SER A 157 -15.27 4.40 6.39
CA SER A 157 -13.96 3.76 6.01
C SER A 157 -13.96 2.64 4.92
N VAL A 158 -12.78 2.36 4.32
CA VAL A 158 -12.48 1.30 3.30
C VAL A 158 -11.90 0.02 3.91
N ALA A 159 -11.61 0.08 5.19
CA ALA A 159 -10.70 -0.81 5.88
C ALA A 159 -11.27 -2.23 6.15
N ARG A 160 -12.56 -2.47 5.90
CA ARG A 160 -13.25 -3.70 6.33
C ARG A 160 -12.79 -4.95 5.59
N ASP A 161 -12.49 -4.88 4.29
CA ASP A 161 -12.17 -6.07 3.47
C ASP A 161 -10.68 -6.47 3.48
N LEU A 162 -9.82 -5.69 4.14
CA LEU A 162 -8.38 -5.97 4.17
C LEU A 162 -8.07 -7.16 5.10
N LYS A 163 -7.64 -8.27 4.52
CA LYS A 163 -7.28 -9.51 5.25
C LYS A 163 -5.79 -9.79 5.32
N ALA A 164 -5.00 -9.23 4.40
CA ALA A 164 -3.55 -9.40 4.37
C ALA A 164 -2.85 -8.11 3.91
N VAL A 165 -1.71 -7.79 4.51
CA VAL A 165 -0.95 -6.57 4.18
C VAL A 165 0.56 -6.76 4.33
N ALA A 166 1.34 -6.10 3.47
CA ALA A 166 2.79 -6.03 3.61
C ALA A 166 3.21 -4.91 4.57
N LEU A 167 4.01 -5.26 5.57
CA LEU A 167 4.58 -4.34 6.57
C LEU A 167 5.98 -3.92 6.14
N ILE A 168 6.14 -2.65 5.79
CA ILE A 168 7.43 -2.08 5.44
C ILE A 168 8.04 -1.35 6.65
N PRO A 169 9.30 -1.66 7.02
CA PRO A 169 9.97 -1.07 8.19
C PRO A 169 10.43 0.39 8.00
N GLY A 170 10.24 0.89 6.78
CA GLY A 170 10.67 2.21 6.36
C GLY A 170 12.17 2.45 6.53
N ALA A 171 12.55 3.72 6.65
CA ALA A 171 13.94 4.14 6.72
C ALA A 171 14.60 3.90 8.12
N THR A 172 14.43 2.72 8.74
CA THR A 172 14.84 2.51 10.15
C THR A 172 15.48 1.14 10.46
N GLU A 173 16.53 1.15 11.28
CA GLU A 173 17.24 -0.07 11.73
C GLU A 173 16.58 -0.76 12.94
N PHE A 174 15.71 -0.04 13.66
CA PHE A 174 15.02 -0.52 14.86
C PHE A 174 13.50 -0.35 14.80
N GLY A 175 12.92 0.06 13.67
CA GLY A 175 11.48 0.34 13.56
C GLY A 175 10.58 -0.88 13.69
N LEU A 176 11.12 -2.09 13.51
CA LEU A 176 10.42 -3.34 13.80
C LEU A 176 10.42 -3.70 15.30
N SER A 177 11.21 -3.02 16.14
CA SER A 177 11.29 -3.37 17.56
C SER A 177 10.02 -2.90 18.30
N PRO A 178 9.25 -3.81 18.92
CA PRO A 178 8.13 -3.43 19.78
C PRO A 178 8.59 -2.75 21.07
N GLN A 179 9.84 -2.98 21.50
CA GLN A 179 10.45 -2.34 22.68
C GLN A 179 11.17 -1.04 22.31
N LEU A 180 11.20 -0.08 23.23
CA LEU A 180 11.96 1.16 23.07
C LEU A 180 13.47 0.88 22.95
N VAL A 181 14.08 1.43 21.90
CA VAL A 181 15.52 1.48 21.69
C VAL A 181 15.97 2.93 21.77
N THR A 182 16.94 3.20 22.64
CA THR A 182 17.61 4.50 22.78
C THR A 182 19.08 4.44 22.39
N ASP A 183 19.67 5.59 22.13
CA ASP A 183 21.11 5.81 21.99
C ASP A 183 21.58 7.09 22.70
N GLU A 184 22.90 7.26 22.82
CA GLU A 184 23.59 8.39 23.42
C GLU A 184 24.51 9.07 22.37
N PRO A 185 23.96 9.93 21.49
CA PRO A 185 24.73 10.58 20.42
C PRO A 185 25.82 11.51 20.95
N SER A 186 25.59 12.14 22.10
CA SER A 186 26.56 12.94 22.84
C SER A 186 26.44 12.65 24.33
N LYS A 187 27.51 12.89 25.11
CA LYS A 187 27.55 12.48 26.53
C LYS A 187 26.40 13.14 27.32
N GLY A 188 25.53 12.32 27.90
CA GLY A 188 24.37 12.77 28.67
C GLY A 188 23.13 13.14 27.84
N GLU A 189 23.17 13.02 26.52
CA GLU A 189 22.01 13.13 25.64
C GLU A 189 21.41 11.74 25.41
N THR A 190 20.10 11.56 25.59
CA THR A 190 19.42 10.29 25.26
C THR A 190 18.42 10.54 24.14
N ARG A 191 18.61 9.86 23.02
CA ARG A 191 17.68 9.90 21.89
C ARG A 191 16.96 8.56 21.77
N ARG A 192 15.70 8.63 21.34
CA ARG A 192 14.83 7.48 21.09
C ARG A 192 14.87 7.16 19.60
N LEU A 193 15.29 5.96 19.23
CA LEU A 193 15.50 5.58 17.83
C LEU A 193 14.23 5.10 17.14
N ASN A 194 13.33 4.45 17.87
CA ASN A 194 12.11 3.82 17.34
C ASN A 194 10.85 4.22 18.10
N ARG A 195 10.83 5.42 18.69
CA ARG A 195 9.63 5.98 19.34
C ARG A 195 9.50 7.45 18.97
N ASN A 196 8.78 7.67 17.88
CA ASN A 196 8.57 8.97 17.27
C ASN A 196 7.17 9.54 17.52
N CYS A 197 6.22 8.72 17.96
CA CYS A 197 4.92 9.19 18.45
C CYS A 197 4.88 9.31 19.99
N LEU A 198 3.92 10.08 20.51
CA LEU A 198 3.65 10.17 21.95
C LEU A 198 2.69 9.08 22.45
N ARG A 199 1.99 8.42 21.54
CA ARG A 199 0.82 7.59 21.83
C ARG A 199 1.17 6.21 22.38
N ASP A 200 2.38 5.73 22.10
CA ASP A 200 2.79 4.37 22.47
C ASP A 200 4.28 4.29 22.87
N GLN A 201 4.75 3.12 23.27
CA GLN A 201 6.10 2.80 23.72
C GLN A 201 7.10 2.65 22.55
N SER A 202 6.63 2.32 21.35
CA SER A 202 7.42 2.26 20.12
C SER A 202 6.57 2.59 18.89
N ASP A 203 7.24 2.87 17.78
CA ASP A 203 6.63 3.10 16.47
C ASP A 203 5.86 1.87 15.98
N TRP A 204 6.44 0.68 16.18
CA TRP A 204 5.80 -0.60 15.87
C TRP A 204 4.47 -0.77 16.60
N GLN A 205 4.44 -0.58 17.93
CA GLN A 205 3.20 -0.76 18.72
C GLN A 205 2.11 0.20 18.23
N ALA A 206 2.44 1.48 18.07
CA ALA A 206 1.49 2.49 17.59
C ALA A 206 0.94 2.18 16.19
N SER A 207 1.80 1.74 15.27
CA SER A 207 1.40 1.42 13.89
C SER A 207 0.57 0.13 13.80
N MET A 208 0.94 -0.91 14.55
CA MET A 208 0.20 -2.17 14.57
C MET A 208 -1.17 -2.04 15.24
N ASP A 209 -1.27 -1.23 16.31
CA ASP A 209 -2.55 -0.92 16.95
C ASP A 209 -3.48 -0.16 16.00
N GLU A 210 -2.95 0.82 15.26
CA GLU A 210 -3.72 1.54 14.23
C GLU A 210 -4.18 0.60 13.11
N LEU A 211 -3.30 -0.26 12.61
CA LEU A 211 -3.62 -1.23 11.57
C LEU A 211 -4.75 -2.16 11.98
N GLN A 212 -4.66 -2.79 13.16
CA GLN A 212 -5.69 -3.73 13.63
C GLN A 212 -7.00 -3.04 13.99
N ALA A 213 -6.94 -1.80 14.49
CA ALA A 213 -8.14 -1.00 14.75
C ALA A 213 -8.89 -0.65 13.45
N LEU A 214 -8.15 -0.34 12.38
CA LEU A 214 -8.74 -0.04 11.08
C LEU A 214 -9.21 -1.32 10.36
N SER A 215 -8.46 -2.42 10.47
CA SER A 215 -8.68 -3.63 9.67
C SER A 215 -9.11 -4.82 10.55
N PRO A 216 -10.38 -4.88 10.99
CA PRO A 216 -10.84 -5.91 11.93
C PRO A 216 -10.83 -7.32 11.34
N LEU A 217 -10.83 -7.46 10.00
CA LEU A 217 -10.71 -8.75 9.31
C LEU A 217 -9.27 -9.14 8.99
N LEU A 218 -8.27 -8.38 9.44
CA LEU A 218 -6.86 -8.68 9.18
C LEU A 218 -6.46 -10.01 9.80
N LYS A 219 -5.96 -10.92 8.95
CA LYS A 219 -5.49 -12.26 9.33
C LYS A 219 -4.00 -12.42 9.13
N HIS A 220 -3.44 -11.80 8.09
CA HIS A 220 -2.06 -12.04 7.68
C HIS A 220 -1.26 -10.75 7.57
N VAL A 221 0.02 -10.82 7.96
CA VAL A 221 0.99 -9.75 7.72
C VAL A 221 2.24 -10.31 7.07
N ALA A 222 2.79 -9.62 6.07
CA ALA A 222 4.09 -9.94 5.50
C ALA A 222 5.14 -8.97 6.05
N ILE A 223 6.07 -9.45 6.88
CA ILE A 223 7.13 -8.61 7.46
C ILE A 223 8.29 -8.54 6.46
N VAL A 224 8.47 -7.36 5.86
CA VAL A 224 9.52 -7.09 4.87
C VAL A 224 10.84 -6.80 5.57
N VAL A 225 11.89 -7.52 5.20
CA VAL A 225 13.25 -7.29 5.73
C VAL A 225 14.24 -7.08 4.58
N PRO A 226 14.65 -5.82 4.32
CA PRO A 226 15.54 -5.49 3.21
C PRO A 226 17.01 -5.76 3.53
N TRP A 227 17.72 -6.38 2.59
CA TRP A 227 19.18 -6.35 2.45
C TRP A 227 19.54 -5.66 1.13
N PHE A 228 20.81 -5.27 0.98
CA PHE A 228 21.27 -4.39 -0.09
C PHE A 228 22.10 -5.14 -1.13
N GLY A 229 21.63 -5.08 -2.38
CA GLY A 229 22.38 -5.50 -3.56
C GLY A 229 23.31 -4.39 -4.06
N THR A 230 24.54 -4.75 -4.43
CA THR A 230 25.58 -3.75 -4.75
C THR A 230 25.91 -3.60 -6.25
N ASP A 231 25.36 -4.46 -7.11
CA ASP A 231 25.69 -4.50 -8.55
C ASP A 231 24.54 -5.19 -9.32
N LEU A 232 24.26 -4.77 -10.56
CA LEU A 232 23.29 -5.43 -11.45
C LEU A 232 23.84 -6.69 -12.12
N ARG A 233 25.15 -6.91 -12.12
CA ARG A 233 25.77 -8.09 -12.74
C ARG A 233 25.75 -9.23 -11.73
N ALA A 234 25.02 -10.30 -12.02
CA ALA A 234 24.86 -11.47 -11.16
C ALA A 234 26.21 -11.98 -10.60
N GLY A 235 27.23 -12.09 -11.46
CA GLY A 235 28.55 -12.57 -11.06
C GLY A 235 29.36 -11.62 -10.14
N GLN A 236 28.90 -10.38 -9.92
CA GLN A 236 29.56 -9.36 -9.10
C GLN A 236 28.67 -8.83 -7.96
N CYS A 237 27.37 -9.11 -8.01
CA CYS A 237 26.41 -8.62 -7.04
C CYS A 237 26.60 -9.30 -5.68
N LEU A 238 26.75 -8.48 -4.64
CA LEU A 238 26.78 -8.92 -3.26
C LEU A 238 25.48 -8.47 -2.58
N ILE A 239 24.90 -9.33 -1.75
CA ILE A 239 23.71 -9.05 -0.95
C ILE A 239 24.11 -8.95 0.52
N LYS A 240 23.96 -7.77 1.13
CA LYS A 240 24.49 -7.48 2.48
C LYS A 240 23.46 -6.76 3.36
N PRO A 241 23.45 -7.01 4.68
CA PRO A 241 22.70 -6.16 5.59
C PRO A 241 23.35 -4.77 5.61
N GLY A 242 22.53 -3.73 5.65
CA GLY A 242 22.97 -2.34 5.54
C GLY A 242 22.70 -1.52 6.80
N VAL A 243 23.56 -0.54 7.04
CA VAL A 243 23.41 0.47 8.09
C VAL A 243 23.54 1.87 7.53
N MET A 244 22.84 2.82 8.12
CA MET A 244 22.90 4.24 7.75
C MET A 244 24.15 4.95 8.33
N ASP A 245 24.68 4.42 9.43
CA ASP A 245 25.92 4.88 10.07
C ASP A 245 26.66 3.69 10.73
N ARG A 246 27.99 3.75 10.77
CA ARG A 246 28.83 2.78 11.48
C ARG A 246 29.16 3.18 12.92
N ALA A 247 29.08 4.46 13.26
CA ALA A 247 29.61 4.99 14.51
C ALA A 247 28.95 4.43 15.79
N GLY A 248 27.72 3.89 15.70
CA GLY A 248 27.04 3.19 16.80
C GLY A 248 27.02 3.98 18.11
N HIS A 249 26.00 4.79 18.36
CA HIS A 249 25.99 5.77 19.46
C HIS A 249 25.60 5.16 20.83
N LYS A 250 26.26 4.08 21.28
CA LYS A 250 25.91 3.35 22.51
C LYS A 250 24.42 2.99 22.59
N GLU A 251 23.96 2.31 21.56
CA GLU A 251 22.58 1.83 21.49
C GLU A 251 22.26 0.90 22.67
N SER A 252 21.11 1.12 23.31
CA SER A 252 20.55 0.24 24.34
C SER A 252 20.35 -1.20 23.88
N SER A 253 20.23 -1.41 22.57
CA SER A 253 20.28 -2.72 21.91
C SER A 253 21.24 -2.63 20.73
N ASN A 254 22.28 -3.47 20.74
CA ASN A 254 23.26 -3.50 19.65
C ASN A 254 22.60 -3.93 18.34
N TRP A 255 22.75 -3.14 17.28
CA TRP A 255 22.37 -3.56 15.94
C TRP A 255 23.16 -4.79 15.46
N ARG A 256 22.48 -5.75 14.84
CA ARG A 256 23.07 -6.90 14.15
C ARG A 256 22.25 -7.29 12.92
N GLY A 257 22.92 -7.72 11.86
CA GLY A 257 22.29 -8.32 10.67
C GLY A 257 22.96 -9.64 10.30
N GLY A 258 23.21 -10.52 11.27
CA GLY A 258 24.14 -11.66 11.13
C GLY A 258 25.63 -11.28 11.16
N ILE A 259 25.93 -9.99 11.21
CA ILE A 259 27.26 -9.38 11.42
C ILE A 259 27.14 -8.15 12.34
N SER A 260 28.27 -7.60 12.78
CA SER A 260 28.30 -6.34 13.53
C SER A 260 28.06 -5.13 12.63
N ARG A 261 27.70 -4.01 13.24
CA ARG A 261 27.53 -2.71 12.58
C ARG A 261 28.79 -2.28 11.79
N ASP A 262 29.98 -2.50 12.36
CA ASP A 262 31.26 -2.11 11.73
C ASP A 262 31.51 -2.80 10.39
N ASP A 263 31.08 -4.05 10.28
CA ASP A 263 31.25 -4.89 9.07
C ASP A 263 30.11 -4.73 8.06
N ALA A 264 29.03 -4.03 8.43
CA ALA A 264 27.83 -3.88 7.61
C ALA A 264 28.07 -2.99 6.38
N HIS A 265 27.23 -3.20 5.36
CA HIS A 265 27.22 -2.33 4.20
C HIS A 265 26.81 -0.92 4.63
N LEU A 266 27.67 0.07 4.39
CA LEU A 266 27.29 1.46 4.66
C LEU A 266 26.45 1.93 3.49
N ILE A 267 25.16 2.19 3.76
CA ILE A 267 24.21 2.62 2.75
C ILE A 267 24.67 3.94 2.14
N SER A 268 24.55 4.04 0.82
CA SER A 268 24.95 5.24 0.12
C SER A 268 24.10 6.46 0.50
N ARG A 269 24.54 7.66 0.12
CA ARG A 269 23.86 8.91 0.45
C ARG A 269 23.21 9.51 -0.79
N ALA A 270 22.02 10.06 -0.60
CA ALA A 270 21.30 10.86 -1.58
C ALA A 270 20.97 12.23 -0.94
N GLY A 271 21.54 13.29 -1.49
CA GLY A 271 21.51 14.61 -0.84
C GLY A 271 22.18 14.58 0.54
N ASN A 272 21.48 15.05 1.57
CA ASN A 272 22.00 15.14 2.94
C ASN A 272 21.77 13.88 3.79
N GLY A 273 20.96 12.92 3.31
CA GLY A 273 20.57 11.72 4.05
C GLY A 273 21.10 10.42 3.46
N ALA A 274 20.88 9.31 4.18
CA ALA A 274 21.03 7.98 3.59
C ALA A 274 19.99 7.79 2.46
N ALA A 275 20.38 7.08 1.40
CA ALA A 275 19.51 6.79 0.27
C ALA A 275 18.35 5.87 0.66
N TYR A 276 18.57 4.98 1.63
CA TYR A 276 17.58 4.06 2.18
C TYR A 276 17.71 3.97 3.71
N GLY A 277 16.70 3.39 4.36
CA GLY A 277 16.86 2.88 5.72
C GLY A 277 17.82 1.72 5.82
N GLY A 278 18.37 1.50 7.00
CA GLY A 278 19.14 0.29 7.30
C GLY A 278 18.28 -0.98 7.32
N THR A 279 18.94 -2.12 7.23
CA THR A 279 18.33 -3.42 7.52
C THR A 279 17.86 -3.44 8.98
N PRO A 280 16.62 -3.82 9.28
CA PRO A 280 16.17 -4.02 10.66
C PRO A 280 17.07 -4.99 11.41
N SER A 281 17.45 -4.65 12.65
CA SER A 281 18.28 -5.51 13.49
C SER A 281 17.62 -6.87 13.70
N ASP A 282 18.42 -7.94 13.72
CA ASP A 282 17.97 -9.33 13.93
C ASP A 282 17.04 -9.44 15.16
N GLN A 283 17.38 -8.74 16.25
CA GLN A 283 16.58 -8.74 17.47
C GLN A 283 15.21 -8.06 17.27
N SER A 284 15.17 -6.96 16.50
CA SER A 284 13.92 -6.25 16.16
C SER A 284 13.02 -7.15 15.32
N VAL A 285 13.59 -7.87 14.35
CA VAL A 285 12.86 -8.84 13.51
C VAL A 285 12.26 -9.97 14.35
N ILE A 286 13.06 -10.59 15.24
CA ILE A 286 12.59 -11.64 16.13
C ILE A 286 11.44 -11.14 17.02
N ALA A 287 11.57 -9.93 17.56
CA ALA A 287 10.56 -9.33 18.42
C ALA A 287 9.27 -8.98 17.66
N ALA A 288 9.37 -8.45 16.44
CA ALA A 288 8.23 -8.17 15.56
C ALA A 288 7.41 -9.43 15.24
N ILE A 289 8.09 -10.52 14.86
CA ILE A 289 7.42 -11.80 14.58
C ILE A 289 6.65 -12.28 15.81
N ARG A 290 7.27 -12.24 16.99
CA ARG A 290 6.62 -12.65 18.25
C ARG A 290 5.43 -11.77 18.60
N ASP A 291 5.56 -10.46 18.44
CA ASP A 291 4.49 -9.50 18.72
C ASP A 291 3.31 -9.66 17.75
N ALA A 292 3.55 -9.76 16.45
CA ALA A 292 2.51 -10.03 15.46
C ALA A 292 1.75 -11.34 15.75
N LYS A 293 2.46 -12.42 16.11
CA LYS A 293 1.81 -13.69 16.50
C LYS A 293 1.02 -13.55 17.81
N ALA A 294 1.52 -12.80 18.79
CA ALA A 294 0.81 -12.53 20.04
C ALA A 294 -0.48 -11.72 19.82
N ARG A 295 -0.52 -10.91 18.77
CA ARG A 295 -1.71 -10.18 18.30
C ARG A 295 -2.72 -11.05 17.53
N GLY A 296 -2.44 -12.34 17.36
CA GLY A 296 -3.29 -13.28 16.63
C GLY A 296 -3.12 -13.25 15.11
N LEU A 297 -2.08 -12.59 14.60
CA LEU A 297 -1.81 -12.48 13.17
C LEU A 297 -0.93 -13.64 12.69
N SER A 298 -1.24 -14.16 11.51
CA SER A 298 -0.40 -15.08 10.76
C SER A 298 0.72 -14.32 10.05
N VAL A 299 1.97 -14.76 10.22
CA VAL A 299 3.14 -14.04 9.74
C VAL A 299 3.73 -14.71 8.51
N MET A 300 3.80 -13.97 7.40
CA MET A 300 4.69 -14.26 6.28
C MET A 300 6.01 -13.51 6.51
N PHE A 301 7.14 -14.21 6.43
CA PHE A 301 8.44 -13.55 6.41
C PHE A 301 8.84 -13.28 4.96
N TYR A 302 9.13 -12.01 4.66
CA TYR A 302 9.44 -11.51 3.34
C TYR A 302 10.91 -10.99 3.25
N PRO A 303 11.87 -11.84 2.83
CA PRO A 303 13.20 -11.40 2.40
C PRO A 303 13.13 -10.48 1.18
N PHE A 304 13.73 -9.28 1.28
CA PHE A 304 13.66 -8.27 0.23
C PHE A 304 15.05 -7.77 -0.18
N VAL A 305 15.28 -7.54 -1.47
CA VAL A 305 16.54 -6.99 -1.98
C VAL A 305 16.33 -5.57 -2.49
N THR A 306 17.02 -4.62 -1.89
CA THR A 306 17.06 -3.22 -2.32
C THR A 306 18.38 -2.95 -3.02
N MET A 307 18.40 -2.33 -4.20
CA MET A 307 19.67 -2.04 -4.90
C MET A 307 20.25 -0.70 -4.47
N ASP A 308 21.43 -0.73 -3.85
CA ASP A 308 22.15 0.46 -3.40
C ASP A 308 23.29 0.82 -4.37
N ILE A 309 22.91 1.34 -5.54
CA ILE A 309 23.82 1.76 -6.61
C ILE A 309 23.68 3.26 -6.81
N ARG A 310 24.72 4.02 -6.45
CA ARG A 310 24.73 5.49 -6.53
C ARG A 310 24.63 5.99 -7.96
N ALA A 311 24.04 7.16 -8.16
CA ALA A 311 23.99 7.82 -9.48
C ALA A 311 25.37 8.13 -10.10
N ASP A 312 26.39 8.37 -9.27
CA ASP A 312 27.76 8.68 -9.71
C ASP A 312 28.67 7.46 -9.86
N ASN A 313 28.12 6.23 -9.78
CA ASN A 313 28.87 4.99 -9.89
C ASN A 313 29.65 4.87 -11.23
N GLN A 314 30.64 3.99 -11.24
CA GLN A 314 31.46 3.64 -12.41
C GLN A 314 31.36 2.15 -12.75
N LEU A 315 30.27 1.50 -12.34
CA LEU A 315 30.09 0.06 -12.54
C LEU A 315 29.71 -0.21 -14.00
N PRO A 316 30.32 -1.21 -14.66
CA PRO A 316 29.92 -1.63 -16.00
C PRO A 316 28.45 -2.03 -16.02
N ASP A 317 27.68 -1.44 -16.94
CA ASP A 317 26.25 -1.73 -17.07
C ASP A 317 26.03 -3.03 -17.86
N PRO A 318 25.36 -4.05 -17.31
CA PRO A 318 24.98 -5.23 -18.09
C PRO A 318 24.08 -4.90 -19.28
N TYR A 319 23.36 -3.78 -19.25
CA TYR A 319 22.47 -3.35 -20.34
C TYR A 319 23.13 -2.41 -21.36
N GLY A 320 24.44 -2.14 -21.24
CA GLY A 320 25.23 -1.41 -22.24
C GLY A 320 25.23 0.12 -22.09
N GLY A 321 24.68 0.66 -21.01
CA GLY A 321 24.88 2.05 -20.60
C GLY A 321 26.33 2.34 -20.20
N THR A 322 26.65 3.62 -20.04
CA THR A 322 28.00 4.07 -19.63
C THR A 322 28.33 3.70 -18.18
N ARG A 323 27.31 3.51 -17.36
CA ARG A 323 27.35 3.09 -15.95
C ARG A 323 26.02 2.43 -15.60
N GLN A 324 25.98 1.66 -14.51
CA GLN A 324 24.72 1.09 -14.03
C GLN A 324 23.74 2.19 -13.61
N ALA A 325 22.45 1.94 -13.81
CA ALA A 325 21.38 2.84 -13.41
C ALA A 325 21.40 3.10 -11.89
N ALA A 326 20.92 4.28 -11.48
CA ALA A 326 20.90 4.69 -10.08
C ALA A 326 19.74 4.01 -9.36
N TYR A 327 20.01 3.38 -8.21
CA TYR A 327 18.99 2.80 -7.32
C TYR A 327 17.95 1.94 -8.06
N PRO A 328 18.39 1.01 -8.93
CA PRO A 328 17.50 0.29 -9.84
C PRO A 328 16.63 -0.73 -9.09
N TRP A 329 15.59 -1.23 -9.77
CA TRP A 329 14.81 -2.35 -9.25
C TRP A 329 15.62 -3.66 -9.26
N ARG A 330 15.39 -4.51 -8.26
CA ARG A 330 16.08 -5.81 -8.09
C ARG A 330 15.87 -6.76 -9.27
N GLY A 331 14.75 -6.65 -9.97
CA GLY A 331 14.47 -7.41 -11.19
C GLY A 331 15.40 -7.10 -12.35
N ARG A 332 16.30 -6.10 -12.23
CA ARG A 332 17.37 -5.79 -13.18
C ARG A 332 18.68 -6.53 -12.94
N ILE A 333 18.80 -7.35 -11.89
CA ILE A 333 20.00 -8.17 -11.70
C ILE A 333 20.04 -9.24 -12.79
N THR A 334 21.11 -9.34 -13.56
CA THR A 334 21.20 -10.26 -14.70
C THR A 334 22.63 -10.69 -15.03
N CYS A 335 22.82 -11.57 -16.02
CA CYS A 335 24.16 -11.93 -16.48
C CYS A 335 24.84 -10.74 -17.20
N HIS A 336 26.17 -10.78 -17.32
CA HIS A 336 26.95 -9.72 -17.93
C HIS A 336 27.80 -10.26 -19.09
N PRO A 337 27.64 -9.72 -20.31
CA PRO A 337 26.57 -8.80 -20.73
C PRO A 337 25.16 -9.42 -20.66
N ALA A 338 24.13 -8.60 -20.45
CA ALA A 338 22.73 -9.03 -20.30
C ALA A 338 22.21 -9.78 -21.53
N PRO A 339 21.12 -10.56 -21.42
CA PRO A 339 20.43 -11.12 -22.59
C PRO A 339 20.14 -10.05 -23.65
N TYR A 340 20.19 -10.44 -24.92
CA TYR A 340 19.93 -9.58 -26.09
C TYR A 340 20.93 -8.42 -26.29
N ARG A 341 22.05 -8.41 -25.56
CA ARG A 341 23.17 -7.50 -25.79
C ARG A 341 24.27 -8.16 -26.64
N PRO A 342 25.01 -7.39 -27.45
CA PRO A 342 26.19 -7.90 -28.15
C PRO A 342 27.16 -8.56 -27.16
N GLY A 343 27.57 -9.81 -27.47
CA GLY A 343 28.46 -10.58 -26.61
C GLY A 343 27.83 -11.11 -25.32
N SER A 344 26.50 -11.13 -25.21
CA SER A 344 25.79 -11.73 -24.08
C SER A 344 26.28 -13.16 -23.80
N VAL A 345 26.40 -13.48 -22.52
CA VAL A 345 26.71 -14.84 -22.06
C VAL A 345 25.44 -15.70 -21.90
N ASN A 346 24.25 -15.13 -22.08
CA ASN A 346 22.99 -15.86 -21.97
C ASN A 346 22.96 -17.05 -22.94
N GLY A 347 22.48 -18.20 -22.48
CA GLY A 347 22.52 -19.44 -23.27
C GLY A 347 23.90 -20.10 -23.27
N THR A 348 24.77 -19.83 -22.29
CA THR A 348 26.11 -20.44 -22.19
C THR A 348 26.44 -20.89 -20.76
N ALA A 349 27.48 -21.71 -20.60
CA ALA A 349 27.97 -22.12 -19.29
C ALA A 349 28.50 -20.94 -18.44
N ALA A 350 28.94 -19.85 -19.09
CA ALA A 350 29.38 -18.66 -18.38
C ALA A 350 28.21 -17.95 -17.65
N ALA A 351 27.01 -17.96 -18.24
CA ALA A 351 25.82 -17.44 -17.55
C ALA A 351 25.50 -18.26 -16.29
N ALA A 352 25.52 -19.59 -16.38
CA ALA A 352 25.34 -20.46 -15.21
C ALA A 352 26.39 -20.19 -14.12
N GLY A 353 27.66 -19.95 -14.51
CA GLY A 353 28.72 -19.57 -13.57
C GLY A 353 28.47 -18.23 -12.85
N GLN A 354 27.92 -17.24 -13.56
CA GLN A 354 27.57 -15.95 -12.95
C GLN A 354 26.37 -16.06 -11.99
N VAL A 355 25.37 -16.88 -12.33
CA VAL A 355 24.24 -17.18 -11.43
C VAL A 355 24.73 -17.93 -10.18
N ALA A 356 25.64 -18.89 -10.33
CA ALA A 356 26.26 -19.59 -9.19
C ALA A 356 27.02 -18.63 -8.26
N ALA A 357 27.73 -17.65 -8.82
CA ALA A 357 28.40 -16.60 -8.05
C ALA A 357 27.40 -15.72 -7.28
N PHE A 358 26.28 -15.32 -7.90
CA PHE A 358 25.21 -14.57 -7.23
C PHE A 358 24.63 -15.33 -6.03
N LEU A 359 24.39 -16.64 -6.20
CA LEU A 359 23.81 -17.49 -5.16
C LEU A 359 24.74 -17.64 -3.94
N GLY A 360 26.05 -17.74 -4.18
CA GLY A 360 27.04 -18.02 -3.13
C GLY A 360 27.04 -19.48 -2.68
N GLY A 361 28.00 -19.84 -1.82
CA GLY A 361 28.24 -21.21 -1.35
C GLY A 361 27.64 -21.54 0.02
N VAL A 362 26.99 -20.58 0.67
CA VAL A 362 26.33 -20.78 1.98
C VAL A 362 25.17 -21.78 1.84
N ASN A 363 25.07 -22.71 2.79
CA ASN A 363 23.98 -23.67 2.90
C ASN A 363 23.42 -23.70 4.33
N ARG A 364 22.30 -24.38 4.53
CA ARG A 364 21.59 -24.43 5.82
C ARG A 364 22.46 -24.84 7.02
N ARG A 365 23.48 -25.69 6.83
CA ARG A 365 24.37 -26.17 7.91
C ARG A 365 25.40 -25.13 8.35
N ALA A 366 25.51 -24.02 7.62
CA ALA A 366 26.41 -22.93 7.99
C ALA A 366 25.88 -22.10 9.16
N PHE A 367 24.66 -22.31 9.65
CA PHE A 367 24.08 -21.49 10.71
C PHE A 367 24.07 -22.25 12.04
N PHE A 368 24.45 -21.58 13.12
CA PHE A 368 24.41 -22.15 14.46
C PHE A 368 23.91 -21.12 15.48
N ARG A 369 23.26 -21.62 16.53
CA ARG A 369 22.75 -20.81 17.64
C ARG A 369 23.80 -20.72 18.74
N SER A 370 24.20 -19.51 19.11
CA SER A 370 25.05 -19.26 20.27
C SER A 370 24.18 -19.02 21.51
N ARG A 371 24.71 -19.28 22.72
CA ARG A 371 24.03 -18.89 23.97
C ARG A 371 23.93 -17.36 24.16
N MET A 372 24.75 -16.58 23.45
CA MET A 372 24.81 -15.11 23.58
C MET A 372 24.23 -14.37 22.37
N VAL A 373 24.01 -15.07 21.25
CA VAL A 373 23.53 -14.48 20.00
C VAL A 373 22.61 -15.49 19.34
N ASP A 374 21.41 -15.03 19.01
CA ASP A 374 20.32 -15.90 18.59
C ASP A 374 20.61 -16.65 17.26
N SER A 375 21.37 -16.07 16.30
CA SER A 375 21.88 -16.78 15.10
C SER A 375 23.21 -16.22 14.60
N PHE A 376 24.08 -17.05 14.01
CA PHE A 376 25.27 -16.60 13.26
C PHE A 376 25.65 -17.58 12.14
N THR A 377 26.21 -17.06 11.03
CA THR A 377 26.71 -17.86 9.89
C THR A 377 28.21 -18.19 10.01
N ALA A 378 28.57 -19.46 10.01
CA ALA A 378 29.93 -20.02 9.92
C ALA A 378 30.53 -20.00 8.50
N GLY A 379 29.95 -19.27 7.56
CA GLY A 379 30.38 -19.21 6.16
C GLY A 379 31.72 -18.50 5.97
N ARG A 380 32.33 -18.64 4.79
CA ARG A 380 33.51 -17.83 4.41
C ARG A 380 33.15 -16.36 4.59
N LYS A 381 33.95 -15.59 5.34
CA LYS A 381 33.65 -14.17 5.68
C LYS A 381 33.26 -13.28 4.49
N LYS A 382 33.70 -13.63 3.29
CA LYS A 382 33.47 -12.88 2.04
C LYS A 382 32.33 -13.41 1.17
N ASP A 383 31.69 -14.52 1.53
CA ASP A 383 30.54 -15.06 0.81
C ASP A 383 29.29 -14.27 1.20
N TRP A 384 28.87 -13.37 0.29
CA TRP A 384 27.70 -12.50 0.40
C TRP A 384 26.71 -12.78 -0.73
N GLY A 385 26.56 -14.07 -1.08
CA GLY A 385 25.56 -14.49 -2.06
C GLY A 385 24.14 -14.50 -1.50
N TYR A 386 23.18 -14.57 -2.40
CA TYR A 386 21.74 -14.57 -2.13
C TYR A 386 21.31 -15.60 -1.08
N ARG A 387 21.86 -16.81 -1.15
CA ARG A 387 21.53 -17.91 -0.23
C ARG A 387 21.83 -17.57 1.23
N ARG A 388 22.85 -16.74 1.47
CA ARG A 388 23.19 -16.29 2.83
C ARG A 388 22.07 -15.45 3.42
N MET A 389 21.53 -14.50 2.67
CA MET A 389 20.42 -13.65 3.11
C MET A 389 19.20 -14.52 3.47
N VAL A 390 18.75 -15.33 2.51
CA VAL A 390 17.51 -16.11 2.67
C VAL A 390 17.61 -17.09 3.84
N LEU A 391 18.72 -17.83 3.95
CA LEU A 391 18.91 -18.79 5.04
C LEU A 391 19.14 -18.10 6.40
N HIS A 392 19.75 -16.92 6.45
CA HIS A 392 19.86 -16.13 7.69
C HIS A 392 18.48 -15.80 8.23
N LEU A 393 17.62 -15.23 7.37
CA LEU A 393 16.26 -14.84 7.73
C LEU A 393 15.41 -16.07 8.11
N ALA A 394 15.55 -17.20 7.42
CA ALA A 394 14.87 -18.44 7.82
C ALA A 394 15.23 -18.89 9.25
N HIS A 395 16.50 -18.78 9.64
CA HIS A 395 16.91 -19.10 11.01
C HIS A 395 16.37 -18.09 12.04
N LEU A 396 16.31 -16.79 11.71
CA LEU A 396 15.64 -15.81 12.57
C LEU A 396 14.17 -16.17 12.80
N ALA A 397 13.48 -16.64 11.76
CA ALA A 397 12.11 -17.13 11.85
C ALA A 397 11.98 -18.27 12.85
N VAL A 398 12.88 -19.27 12.78
CA VAL A 398 12.92 -20.39 13.73
C VAL A 398 13.12 -19.90 15.17
N ILE A 399 14.05 -18.97 15.38
CA ILE A 399 14.34 -18.43 16.71
C ILE A 399 13.16 -17.62 17.27
N ALA A 400 12.43 -16.93 16.41
CA ALA A 400 11.22 -16.22 16.80
C ALA A 400 10.09 -17.16 17.25
N GLY A 401 10.20 -18.47 17.00
CA GLY A 401 9.16 -19.46 17.29
C GLY A 401 8.38 -19.90 16.03
N GLY A 402 9.00 -19.74 14.85
CA GLY A 402 8.43 -20.08 13.55
C GLY A 402 7.52 -19.00 12.97
N VAL A 403 7.33 -19.05 11.66
CA VAL A 403 6.41 -18.20 10.88
C VAL A 403 5.46 -19.09 10.09
N ASP A 404 4.29 -18.57 9.75
CA ASP A 404 3.25 -19.29 9.02
C ASP A 404 3.58 -19.44 7.55
N SER A 405 4.30 -18.46 6.98
CA SER A 405 4.74 -18.50 5.59
C SER A 405 6.09 -17.82 5.38
N PHE A 406 6.79 -18.16 4.30
CA PHE A 406 8.11 -17.62 3.99
C PHE A 406 8.30 -17.47 2.48
N LEU A 407 8.77 -16.31 2.04
CA LEU A 407 9.14 -16.07 0.64
C LEU A 407 10.59 -16.45 0.35
N LEU A 408 10.80 -17.21 -0.71
CA LEU A 408 12.14 -17.53 -1.22
C LEU A 408 12.86 -16.29 -1.77
N GLY A 409 12.09 -15.29 -2.18
CA GLY A 409 12.47 -14.10 -2.90
C GLY A 409 11.25 -13.51 -3.58
N SER A 410 11.44 -12.36 -4.22
CA SER A 410 10.42 -11.80 -5.10
C SER A 410 11.05 -10.94 -6.20
N GLU A 411 10.39 -10.91 -7.37
CA GLU A 411 10.69 -10.06 -8.53
C GLU A 411 12.17 -10.11 -8.98
N LEU A 412 12.73 -11.30 -9.12
CA LEU A 412 14.09 -11.52 -9.62
C LEU A 412 14.06 -11.92 -11.10
N CYS A 413 13.20 -11.27 -11.88
CA CYS A 413 12.82 -11.69 -13.23
C CYS A 413 13.99 -11.81 -14.21
N SER A 414 14.93 -10.87 -14.21
CA SER A 414 16.09 -10.97 -15.09
C SER A 414 17.10 -12.05 -14.66
N LEU A 415 16.97 -12.64 -13.45
CA LEU A 415 17.72 -13.82 -13.03
C LEU A 415 16.99 -15.11 -13.38
N THR A 416 15.67 -15.18 -13.13
CA THR A 416 14.84 -16.37 -13.43
C THR A 416 14.83 -16.67 -14.93
N MET A 417 14.96 -15.65 -15.78
CA MET A 417 14.99 -15.78 -17.24
C MET A 417 16.39 -16.03 -17.85
N ILE A 418 17.46 -16.08 -17.05
CA ILE A 418 18.79 -16.43 -17.58
C ILE A 418 18.78 -17.89 -18.04
N ARG A 419 19.29 -18.13 -19.24
CA ARG A 419 19.49 -19.46 -19.83
C ARG A 419 20.95 -19.92 -19.73
N ASP A 420 21.14 -21.22 -19.54
CA ASP A 420 22.43 -21.90 -19.68
C ASP A 420 22.64 -22.49 -21.10
N GLN A 421 23.76 -23.17 -21.33
CA GLN A 421 24.12 -23.77 -22.63
C GLN A 421 23.15 -24.85 -23.14
N SER A 422 22.29 -25.36 -22.27
CA SER A 422 21.28 -26.38 -22.58
C SER A 422 19.88 -25.78 -22.66
N ASN A 423 19.77 -24.45 -22.68
CA ASN A 423 18.51 -23.71 -22.53
C ASN A 423 17.77 -24.01 -21.21
N GLY A 424 18.49 -24.46 -20.18
CA GLY A 424 17.98 -24.58 -18.82
C GLY A 424 18.01 -23.24 -18.08
N PHE A 425 17.26 -23.13 -16.98
CA PHE A 425 17.13 -21.92 -16.17
C PHE A 425 17.86 -22.08 -14.81
N PRO A 426 19.19 -21.83 -14.75
CA PRO A 426 20.01 -22.14 -13.57
C PRO A 426 19.55 -21.47 -12.28
N PHE A 427 18.96 -20.27 -12.35
CA PHE A 427 18.46 -19.61 -11.14
C PHE A 427 17.18 -20.27 -10.61
N VAL A 428 16.29 -20.72 -11.49
CA VAL A 428 15.07 -21.48 -11.10
C VAL A 428 15.45 -22.81 -10.46
N ASN A 429 16.43 -23.52 -11.02
CA ASN A 429 16.97 -24.74 -10.41
C ASN A 429 17.49 -24.46 -8.99
N ALA A 430 18.22 -23.36 -8.80
CA ALA A 430 18.71 -22.97 -7.49
C ALA A 430 17.61 -22.53 -6.51
N LEU A 431 16.50 -21.95 -7.00
CA LEU A 431 15.32 -21.69 -6.18
C LEU A 431 14.66 -23.00 -5.72
N CYS A 432 14.63 -24.05 -6.55
CA CYS A 432 14.15 -25.38 -6.15
C CYS A 432 15.03 -26.00 -5.04
N ASP A 433 16.36 -25.93 -5.21
CA ASP A 433 17.30 -26.38 -4.17
C ASP A 433 17.10 -25.60 -2.86
N LEU A 434 16.96 -24.27 -2.97
CA LEU A 434 16.70 -23.41 -1.82
C LEU A 434 15.36 -23.70 -1.16
N ALA A 435 14.31 -24.03 -1.93
CA ALA A 435 13.01 -24.45 -1.40
C ALA A 435 13.14 -25.70 -0.52
N SER A 436 13.90 -26.70 -0.98
CA SER A 436 14.20 -27.91 -0.22
C SER A 436 14.96 -27.60 1.08
N GLU A 437 15.97 -26.73 1.01
CA GLU A 437 16.72 -26.33 2.21
C GLU A 437 15.87 -25.54 3.21
N LEU A 438 15.01 -24.65 2.73
CA LEU A 438 14.08 -23.90 3.57
C LEU A 438 13.07 -24.82 4.22
N ARG A 439 12.56 -25.83 3.51
CA ARG A 439 11.68 -26.85 4.09
C ARG A 439 12.36 -27.59 5.24
N ASP A 440 13.63 -27.92 5.09
CA ASP A 440 14.43 -28.57 6.14
C ASP A 440 14.67 -27.67 7.36
N VAL A 441 14.77 -26.35 7.16
CA VAL A 441 15.00 -25.37 8.25
C VAL A 441 13.71 -24.99 8.96
N LEU A 442 12.65 -24.66 8.20
CA LEU A 442 11.39 -24.10 8.69
C LEU A 442 10.36 -25.18 9.05
N GLY A 443 10.56 -26.42 8.60
CA GLY A 443 9.67 -27.55 8.83
C GLY A 443 8.45 -27.59 7.91
N GLY A 444 7.64 -28.65 8.03
CA GLY A 444 6.47 -28.89 7.18
C GLY A 444 5.27 -27.96 7.42
N ALA A 445 5.23 -27.28 8.58
CA ALA A 445 4.12 -26.40 8.93
C ALA A 445 4.20 -25.01 8.27
N CYS A 446 5.41 -24.50 8.05
CA CYS A 446 5.63 -23.21 7.40
C CYS A 446 5.36 -23.31 5.90
N LYS A 447 4.53 -22.44 5.34
CA LYS A 447 4.22 -22.47 3.91
C LYS A 447 5.26 -21.71 3.09
N LEU A 448 5.72 -22.27 1.98
CA LEU A 448 6.77 -21.67 1.15
C LEU A 448 6.21 -21.23 -0.21
N THR A 449 6.61 -20.04 -0.67
CA THR A 449 6.35 -19.58 -2.04
C THR A 449 7.43 -18.60 -2.52
N TYR A 450 7.34 -18.19 -3.78
CA TYR A 450 8.16 -17.16 -4.42
C TYR A 450 7.20 -16.08 -4.93
N GLY A 451 7.50 -14.80 -4.68
CA GLY A 451 6.68 -13.70 -5.21
C GLY A 451 7.13 -13.36 -6.62
N ALA A 452 6.55 -14.01 -7.62
CA ALA A 452 6.90 -13.73 -9.00
C ALA A 452 6.31 -12.38 -9.43
N ASP A 453 7.08 -11.58 -10.15
CA ASP A 453 6.56 -10.41 -10.86
C ASP A 453 5.38 -10.84 -11.77
N TRP A 454 4.34 -10.00 -11.86
CA TRP A 454 3.18 -10.27 -12.73
C TRP A 454 3.55 -10.46 -14.21
N THR A 455 4.72 -9.98 -14.66
CA THR A 455 5.24 -10.20 -16.02
C THR A 455 6.12 -11.46 -16.17
N GLU A 456 6.43 -12.18 -15.08
CA GLU A 456 7.27 -13.39 -15.13
C GLU A 456 6.52 -14.68 -14.80
N TYR A 457 5.51 -14.63 -13.92
CA TYR A 457 4.91 -15.84 -13.33
C TYR A 457 4.39 -16.85 -14.38
N PHE A 458 3.85 -16.32 -15.48
CA PHE A 458 3.14 -17.10 -16.50
C PHE A 458 4.03 -17.75 -17.55
N GLY A 459 5.27 -17.27 -17.71
CA GLY A 459 6.18 -17.77 -18.74
C GLY A 459 7.21 -16.74 -19.17
N HIS A 460 8.29 -17.23 -19.78
CA HIS A 460 9.32 -16.42 -20.42
C HIS A 460 9.13 -16.49 -21.94
N HIS A 461 8.98 -15.32 -22.55
CA HIS A 461 8.77 -15.13 -23.98
C HIS A 461 9.94 -14.31 -24.57
N PRO A 462 11.05 -14.96 -24.98
CA PRO A 462 12.19 -14.27 -25.56
C PRO A 462 11.80 -13.37 -26.74
N GLN A 463 12.22 -12.10 -26.67
CA GLN A 463 12.01 -11.12 -27.75
C GLN A 463 13.17 -11.14 -28.76
N ASP A 464 13.73 -12.32 -29.05
CA ASP A 464 14.85 -12.54 -29.99
C ASP A 464 14.40 -13.09 -31.35
N GLY A 465 13.08 -13.20 -31.57
CA GLY A 465 12.52 -13.74 -32.81
C GLY A 465 12.56 -15.27 -32.90
N SER A 466 13.01 -15.98 -31.86
CA SER A 466 12.94 -17.45 -31.80
C SER A 466 11.51 -17.97 -31.87
N GLY A 467 10.54 -17.20 -31.36
CA GLY A 467 9.18 -17.70 -31.13
C GLY A 467 9.09 -18.69 -29.97
N ASP A 468 10.14 -18.78 -29.15
CA ASP A 468 10.15 -19.64 -27.98
C ASP A 468 9.14 -19.16 -26.92
N VAL A 469 8.55 -20.11 -26.21
CA VAL A 469 7.77 -19.91 -24.99
C VAL A 469 8.20 -20.93 -23.97
N TYR A 470 8.71 -20.47 -22.83
CA TYR A 470 9.13 -21.33 -21.74
C TYR A 470 8.29 -21.06 -20.50
N PHE A 471 7.61 -22.07 -19.98
CA PHE A 471 7.07 -22.03 -18.63
C PHE A 471 8.20 -22.27 -17.61
N HIS A 472 9.16 -21.34 -17.61
CA HIS A 472 10.44 -21.48 -16.94
C HIS A 472 10.36 -21.64 -15.42
N LEU A 473 9.27 -21.16 -14.79
CA LEU A 473 9.02 -21.29 -13.35
C LEU A 473 8.26 -22.56 -12.97
N ASP A 474 7.74 -23.33 -13.93
CA ASP A 474 6.99 -24.56 -13.64
C ASP A 474 7.76 -25.57 -12.78
N PRO A 475 9.09 -25.76 -12.92
CA PRO A 475 9.83 -26.61 -11.98
C PRO A 475 9.69 -26.16 -10.52
N LEU A 476 9.72 -24.84 -10.27
CA LEU A 476 9.52 -24.28 -8.94
C LEU A 476 8.06 -24.41 -8.50
N TRP A 477 7.12 -24.13 -9.39
CA TRP A 477 5.68 -24.26 -9.10
C TRP A 477 5.25 -25.70 -8.90
N ALA A 478 5.89 -26.68 -9.52
CA ALA A 478 5.64 -28.10 -9.29
C ALA A 478 6.40 -28.64 -8.06
N HIS A 479 7.48 -27.97 -7.65
CA HIS A 479 8.36 -28.45 -6.59
C HIS A 479 7.59 -28.76 -5.29
N PRO A 480 7.78 -29.95 -4.66
CA PRO A 480 6.97 -30.40 -3.52
C PRO A 480 7.11 -29.54 -2.27
N ALA A 481 8.21 -28.77 -2.15
CA ALA A 481 8.38 -27.85 -1.03
C ALA A 481 7.59 -26.54 -1.17
N ILE A 482 7.13 -26.17 -2.38
CA ILE A 482 6.37 -24.93 -2.61
C ILE A 482 4.88 -25.21 -2.40
N ASP A 483 4.19 -24.34 -1.65
CA ASP A 483 2.79 -24.54 -1.27
C ASP A 483 1.80 -23.72 -2.11
N ALA A 484 2.26 -22.65 -2.78
CA ALA A 484 1.42 -21.74 -3.56
C ALA A 484 2.20 -21.11 -4.72
N VAL A 485 1.49 -20.62 -5.72
CA VAL A 485 2.06 -19.72 -6.76
C VAL A 485 1.90 -18.29 -6.24
N GLY A 486 3.01 -17.64 -5.88
CA GLY A 486 3.00 -16.25 -5.43
C GLY A 486 3.16 -15.30 -6.60
N ILE A 487 2.31 -14.27 -6.66
CA ILE A 487 2.32 -13.24 -7.70
C ILE A 487 2.31 -11.87 -7.04
N ASP A 488 3.25 -11.01 -7.42
CA ASP A 488 3.23 -9.59 -7.12
C ASP A 488 2.37 -8.91 -8.19
N ASN A 489 1.07 -8.83 -7.90
CA ASN A 489 0.03 -8.51 -8.88
C ASN A 489 -0.13 -6.98 -9.03
N TYR A 490 0.51 -6.46 -10.07
CA TYR A 490 0.39 -5.05 -10.46
C TYR A 490 -0.17 -4.88 -11.89
N MET A 491 -1.05 -5.79 -12.29
CA MET A 491 -1.64 -5.79 -13.64
C MET A 491 -2.54 -4.56 -13.84
N PRO A 492 -2.42 -3.81 -14.96
CA PRO A 492 -3.23 -2.62 -15.21
C PRO A 492 -4.73 -2.91 -15.19
N LEU A 493 -5.54 -2.04 -14.60
CA LEU A 493 -7.01 -2.14 -14.67
C LEU A 493 -7.65 -1.05 -15.54
N SER A 494 -6.86 -0.18 -16.17
CA SER A 494 -7.38 0.91 -17.00
C SER A 494 -6.38 1.35 -18.09
N ASP A 495 -6.90 1.99 -19.14
CA ASP A 495 -6.14 2.76 -20.16
C ASP A 495 -6.83 4.13 -20.35
N TRP A 496 -7.29 4.71 -19.22
CA TRP A 496 -7.99 5.99 -19.23
C TRP A 496 -7.07 7.14 -19.65
N ARG A 497 -7.59 8.06 -20.45
CA ARG A 497 -6.90 9.26 -20.94
C ARG A 497 -7.79 10.49 -20.82
N ASP A 498 -7.20 11.68 -20.79
CA ASP A 498 -7.97 12.93 -20.67
C ASP A 498 -8.95 13.16 -21.83
N GLU A 499 -8.63 12.66 -23.02
CA GLU A 499 -9.54 12.67 -24.17
C GLU A 499 -10.85 11.89 -23.93
N ASP A 500 -10.84 10.92 -23.01
CA ASP A 500 -12.01 10.09 -22.67
C ASP A 500 -13.09 10.88 -21.91
N TYR A 501 -12.77 12.07 -21.38
CA TYR A 501 -13.79 12.98 -20.85
C TYR A 501 -14.71 13.53 -21.96
N SER A 502 -14.22 13.57 -23.20
CA SER A 502 -14.91 14.18 -24.35
C SER A 502 -15.39 13.16 -25.39
N ILE A 503 -14.80 11.97 -25.39
CA ILE A 503 -15.08 10.88 -26.31
C ILE A 503 -15.32 9.63 -25.46
N PRO A 504 -16.34 8.81 -25.73
CA PRO A 504 -16.56 7.58 -24.95
C PRO A 504 -15.30 6.72 -24.88
N ASN A 505 -14.90 6.35 -23.66
CA ASN A 505 -13.77 5.47 -23.43
C ASN A 505 -14.02 4.11 -24.15
N PRO A 506 -13.02 3.55 -24.85
CA PRO A 506 -13.19 2.32 -25.65
C PRO A 506 -13.53 1.08 -24.82
N ASP A 507 -13.20 1.07 -23.52
CA ASP A 507 -13.49 -0.02 -22.59
C ASP A 507 -14.80 0.21 -21.80
N GLY A 508 -15.55 1.26 -22.14
CA GLY A 508 -16.86 1.56 -21.56
C GLY A 508 -16.83 2.22 -20.18
N PHE A 509 -15.66 2.68 -19.73
CA PHE A 509 -15.54 3.43 -18.48
C PHE A 509 -16.34 4.73 -18.54
N ALA A 510 -17.09 5.03 -17.49
CA ALA A 510 -17.74 6.33 -17.34
C ALA A 510 -16.76 7.43 -16.90
N THR A 511 -15.81 7.08 -16.04
CA THR A 511 -14.81 7.98 -15.44
C THR A 511 -13.49 7.22 -15.21
N PRO A 512 -12.34 7.90 -14.95
CA PRO A 512 -11.06 7.22 -14.72
C PRO A 512 -11.08 6.18 -13.59
N TYR A 513 -11.95 6.35 -12.59
CA TYR A 513 -12.04 5.47 -11.42
C TYR A 513 -13.39 4.76 -11.29
N ASP A 514 -14.11 4.58 -12.40
CA ASP A 514 -15.36 3.79 -12.46
C ASP A 514 -15.13 2.37 -11.92
N LEU A 515 -15.75 2.07 -10.77
CA LEU A 515 -15.56 0.80 -10.08
C LEU A 515 -16.02 -0.39 -10.93
N ASN A 516 -17.12 -0.26 -11.68
CA ASN A 516 -17.62 -1.35 -12.52
C ASN A 516 -16.70 -1.59 -13.71
N GLY A 517 -16.18 -0.51 -14.31
CA GLY A 517 -15.13 -0.57 -15.32
C GLY A 517 -13.90 -1.32 -14.80
N LEU A 518 -13.34 -0.90 -13.67
CA LEU A 518 -12.17 -1.53 -13.05
C LEU A 518 -12.41 -3.01 -12.69
N LEU A 519 -13.60 -3.35 -12.15
CA LEU A 519 -13.99 -4.74 -11.87
C LEU A 519 -13.99 -5.61 -13.14
N GLY A 520 -14.49 -5.07 -14.25
CA GLY A 520 -14.51 -5.74 -15.54
C GLY A 520 -13.11 -6.03 -16.10
N GLN A 521 -12.12 -5.22 -15.74
CA GLN A 521 -10.75 -5.29 -16.27
C GLN A 521 -9.83 -6.28 -15.56
N ILE A 522 -10.27 -6.92 -14.48
CA ILE A 522 -9.44 -7.88 -13.70
C ILE A 522 -9.06 -9.11 -14.54
N ALA A 523 -9.98 -9.60 -15.36
CA ALA A 523 -9.78 -10.73 -16.25
C ALA A 523 -10.09 -10.37 -17.72
N SER A 524 -9.79 -9.12 -18.11
CA SER A 524 -9.95 -8.60 -19.47
C SER A 524 -8.98 -7.43 -19.73
N GLY A 525 -9.02 -6.85 -20.93
CA GLY A 525 -8.28 -5.63 -21.30
C GLY A 525 -6.80 -5.82 -21.58
N GLU A 526 -5.97 -4.85 -21.18
CA GLU A 526 -4.51 -4.92 -21.37
C GLU A 526 -3.96 -6.18 -20.69
N GLY A 527 -3.24 -7.02 -21.43
CA GLY A 527 -2.71 -8.28 -20.91
C GLY A 527 -3.65 -9.48 -20.95
N PHE A 528 -4.88 -9.29 -21.41
CA PHE A 528 -5.83 -10.37 -21.67
C PHE A 528 -6.34 -10.31 -23.11
N ASP A 529 -7.04 -9.24 -23.47
CA ASP A 529 -7.62 -9.06 -24.79
C ASP A 529 -6.63 -8.47 -25.78
N TRP A 530 -5.80 -7.53 -25.30
CA TRP A 530 -4.89 -6.76 -26.15
C TRP A 530 -3.62 -6.32 -25.41
N TYR A 531 -2.63 -5.85 -26.15
CA TYR A 531 -1.39 -5.25 -25.64
C TYR A 531 -0.90 -4.11 -26.56
N TYR A 532 0.05 -3.32 -26.08
CA TYR A 532 0.78 -2.35 -26.90
C TYR A 532 2.14 -2.89 -27.33
N THR A 533 2.44 -2.83 -28.62
CA THR A 533 3.70 -3.31 -29.20
C THR A 533 4.87 -2.35 -28.99
N SER A 534 4.60 -1.10 -28.62
CA SER A 534 5.60 -0.05 -28.43
C SER A 534 5.01 1.14 -27.65
N ASP A 535 5.88 2.02 -27.17
CA ASP A 535 5.46 3.29 -26.56
C ASP A 535 4.69 4.17 -27.54
N ASN A 536 5.03 4.12 -28.84
CA ASN A 536 4.29 4.84 -29.88
C ASN A 536 2.87 4.28 -30.02
N ALA A 537 2.73 2.94 -30.08
CA ALA A 537 1.42 2.30 -30.11
C ALA A 537 0.59 2.61 -28.86
N ARG A 538 1.22 2.66 -27.68
CA ARG A 538 0.57 3.11 -26.44
C ARG A 538 0.09 4.55 -26.59
N SER A 539 0.97 5.46 -27.02
CA SER A 539 0.66 6.89 -27.18
C SER A 539 -0.50 7.11 -28.15
N SER A 540 -0.54 6.40 -29.29
CA SER A 540 -1.61 6.48 -30.29
C SER A 540 -2.82 5.57 -30.03
N ARG A 541 -2.89 4.90 -28.87
CA ARG A 541 -3.94 3.93 -28.51
C ARG A 541 -4.12 2.81 -29.55
N THR A 542 -3.04 2.41 -30.23
CA THR A 542 -3.05 1.32 -31.21
C THR A 542 -2.90 -0.03 -30.51
N ARG A 543 -4.04 -0.59 -30.07
CA ARG A 543 -4.12 -1.86 -29.36
C ARG A 543 -3.99 -3.04 -30.31
N THR A 544 -3.15 -4.02 -29.95
CA THR A 544 -2.98 -5.26 -30.72
C THR A 544 -3.63 -6.42 -29.98
N PRO A 545 -4.55 -7.19 -30.60
CA PRO A 545 -5.17 -8.33 -29.94
C PRO A 545 -4.14 -9.38 -29.49
N ILE A 546 -4.34 -9.97 -28.31
CA ILE A 546 -3.57 -11.14 -27.86
C ILE A 546 -4.25 -12.39 -28.41
N ALA A 547 -3.62 -13.00 -29.39
CA ALA A 547 -4.02 -14.27 -29.98
C ALA A 547 -2.79 -15.15 -30.19
N ASP A 548 -2.95 -16.47 -30.12
CA ASP A 548 -1.87 -17.43 -30.31
C ASP A 548 -1.96 -18.22 -31.63
N GLY A 549 -3.01 -17.98 -32.43
CA GLY A 549 -3.32 -18.70 -33.66
C GLY A 549 -3.59 -20.21 -33.48
N SER A 550 -3.49 -20.74 -32.26
CA SER A 550 -3.47 -22.17 -31.92
C SER A 550 -4.55 -22.55 -30.90
N GLY A 551 -5.39 -21.60 -30.49
CA GLY A 551 -6.52 -21.83 -29.59
C GLY A 551 -6.17 -21.82 -28.10
N LYS A 552 -4.95 -21.45 -27.73
CA LYS A 552 -4.45 -21.32 -26.35
C LYS A 552 -3.92 -19.89 -26.08
N PRO A 553 -4.72 -18.84 -26.27
CA PRO A 553 -4.26 -17.47 -26.10
C PRO A 553 -3.82 -17.16 -24.66
N TRP A 554 -4.32 -17.91 -23.66
CA TRP A 554 -3.93 -17.84 -22.25
C TRP A 554 -2.42 -17.94 -22.02
N VAL A 555 -1.68 -18.61 -22.92
CA VAL A 555 -0.21 -18.72 -22.87
C VAL A 555 0.47 -17.34 -22.90
N TYR A 556 -0.16 -16.36 -23.55
CA TYR A 556 0.38 -15.00 -23.72
C TYR A 556 -0.35 -13.95 -22.89
N ARG A 557 -1.30 -14.36 -22.04
CA ARG A 557 -2.15 -13.46 -21.25
C ARG A 557 -1.75 -13.50 -19.79
N TYR A 558 -0.96 -12.54 -19.35
CA TYR A 558 -0.56 -12.44 -17.93
C TYR A 558 -1.74 -12.15 -16.99
N LYS A 559 -2.91 -11.75 -17.50
CA LYS A 559 -4.14 -11.64 -16.68
C LYS A 559 -4.97 -12.91 -16.62
N ASP A 560 -4.71 -13.88 -17.48
CA ASP A 560 -5.51 -15.09 -17.60
C ASP A 560 -5.08 -16.14 -16.56
N LEU A 561 -5.26 -15.79 -15.29
CA LEU A 561 -4.92 -16.64 -14.15
C LEU A 561 -5.68 -17.98 -14.21
N ALA A 562 -6.94 -17.96 -14.64
CA ALA A 562 -7.77 -19.15 -14.77
C ALA A 562 -7.29 -20.04 -15.92
N GLY A 563 -7.08 -19.48 -17.12
CA GLY A 563 -6.57 -20.21 -18.27
C GLY A 563 -5.18 -20.79 -17.99
N TRP A 564 -4.27 -20.01 -17.40
CA TRP A 564 -2.96 -20.50 -16.98
C TRP A 564 -3.09 -21.62 -15.94
N GLY A 565 -3.81 -21.38 -14.84
CA GLY A 565 -3.89 -22.31 -13.73
C GLY A 565 -4.59 -23.64 -14.05
N GLN A 566 -5.57 -23.65 -14.96
CA GLN A 566 -6.41 -24.83 -15.25
C GLN A 566 -5.92 -25.69 -16.42
N ASN A 567 -4.87 -25.28 -17.13
CA ASN A 567 -4.38 -25.98 -18.31
C ASN A 567 -3.03 -26.64 -18.07
N ALA A 568 -2.77 -27.73 -18.81
CA ALA A 568 -1.44 -28.31 -18.86
C ALA A 568 -0.53 -27.39 -19.69
N HIS A 569 0.68 -27.17 -19.20
CA HIS A 569 1.64 -26.28 -19.83
C HIS A 569 2.54 -27.06 -20.78
N TYR A 570 2.77 -26.49 -21.97
CA TYR A 570 3.64 -27.06 -22.99
C TYR A 570 4.56 -25.97 -23.52
N ASN A 571 5.87 -26.12 -23.31
CA ASN A 571 6.83 -25.18 -23.89
C ASN A 571 6.68 -25.14 -25.41
N ARG A 572 6.93 -23.97 -26.01
CA ARG A 572 7.03 -23.82 -27.45
C ARG A 572 8.49 -23.55 -27.81
N VAL A 573 9.05 -24.32 -28.72
CA VAL A 573 10.43 -24.14 -29.21
C VAL A 573 10.34 -23.81 -30.70
N GLY A 574 10.89 -22.68 -31.11
CA GLY A 574 10.73 -22.23 -32.49
C GLY A 574 9.28 -21.93 -32.87
N GLY A 575 8.43 -21.57 -31.91
CA GLY A 575 6.98 -21.43 -32.08
C GLY A 575 6.18 -22.74 -32.12
N VAL A 576 6.84 -23.90 -32.03
CA VAL A 576 6.17 -25.21 -32.08
C VAL A 576 5.95 -25.75 -30.67
N GLU A 577 4.71 -26.06 -30.34
CA GLU A 577 4.35 -26.67 -29.06
C GLU A 577 4.99 -28.05 -28.89
N SER A 578 5.61 -28.27 -27.72
CA SER A 578 6.25 -29.51 -27.34
C SER A 578 5.22 -30.63 -27.17
N ALA A 579 5.60 -31.88 -27.48
CA ALA A 579 4.71 -33.03 -27.31
C ALA A 579 4.51 -33.46 -25.84
N VAL A 580 5.40 -33.02 -24.94
CA VAL A 580 5.41 -33.38 -23.53
C VAL A 580 5.10 -32.13 -22.71
N PRO A 581 4.15 -32.19 -21.76
CA PRO A 581 3.89 -31.06 -20.88
C PRO A 581 5.05 -30.86 -19.90
N THR A 582 5.09 -29.69 -19.28
CA THR A 582 5.97 -29.43 -18.14
C THR A 582 5.50 -30.18 -16.89
N GLU A 583 6.20 -29.99 -15.77
CA GLU A 583 5.86 -30.60 -14.49
C GLU A 583 4.60 -29.99 -13.84
N TRP A 584 4.13 -28.84 -14.32
CA TRP A 584 2.93 -28.18 -13.80
C TRP A 584 1.71 -29.09 -13.90
N GLN A 585 0.98 -29.18 -12.79
CA GLN A 585 -0.30 -29.88 -12.72
C GLN A 585 -1.43 -28.85 -12.72
N PRO A 586 -2.40 -28.95 -13.64
CA PRO A 586 -3.59 -28.10 -13.63
C PRO A 586 -4.24 -28.04 -12.25
N SER A 587 -4.46 -26.81 -11.77
CA SER A 587 -5.04 -26.52 -10.45
C SER A 587 -4.28 -27.18 -9.29
N GLY A 588 -2.98 -27.46 -9.46
CA GLY A 588 -2.18 -28.20 -8.50
C GLY A 588 -1.86 -27.43 -7.22
N LYS A 589 -1.81 -26.09 -7.30
CA LYS A 589 -1.53 -25.21 -6.16
C LYS A 589 -2.39 -23.95 -6.20
N PRO A 590 -2.78 -23.41 -5.04
CA PRO A 590 -3.47 -22.13 -4.98
C PRO A 590 -2.53 -20.99 -5.39
N ILE A 591 -3.12 -19.92 -5.90
CA ILE A 591 -2.46 -18.64 -6.16
C ILE A 591 -2.60 -17.77 -4.92
N TRP A 592 -1.53 -17.06 -4.56
CA TRP A 592 -1.52 -15.98 -3.59
C TRP A 592 -1.07 -14.70 -4.29
N PHE A 593 -1.68 -13.57 -3.95
CA PHE A 593 -1.11 -12.28 -4.33
C PHE A 593 -0.18 -11.83 -3.22
N THR A 594 1.11 -12.04 -3.42
CA THR A 594 2.17 -11.71 -2.45
C THR A 594 2.40 -10.19 -2.37
N GLU A 595 2.01 -9.47 -3.42
CA GLU A 595 1.78 -8.03 -3.41
C GLU A 595 0.53 -7.69 -4.25
N LEU A 596 -0.17 -6.63 -3.87
CA LEU A 596 -1.25 -6.00 -4.62
C LEU A 596 -1.32 -4.52 -4.28
N GLY A 597 -1.38 -3.64 -5.27
CA GLY A 597 -1.68 -2.24 -5.01
C GLY A 597 -1.50 -1.35 -6.24
N CYS A 598 -1.82 -0.08 -6.10
CA CYS A 598 -1.46 0.94 -7.08
C CYS A 598 -1.04 2.24 -6.35
N PRO A 599 -0.27 3.13 -7.02
CA PRO A 599 0.08 4.41 -6.43
C PRO A 599 -1.18 5.27 -6.26
N ALA A 600 -1.21 6.09 -5.19
CA ALA A 600 -2.27 7.06 -4.94
C ALA A 600 -2.04 8.34 -5.77
N THR A 601 -2.01 8.17 -7.09
CA THR A 601 -1.78 9.22 -8.08
C THR A 601 -2.91 9.19 -9.11
N ASP A 602 -3.16 10.31 -9.79
CA ASP A 602 -4.01 10.35 -10.99
C ASP A 602 -3.72 9.16 -11.90
N LYS A 603 -4.79 8.47 -12.32
CA LYS A 603 -4.74 7.27 -13.17
C LYS A 603 -3.84 6.15 -12.63
N GLY A 604 -3.71 6.02 -11.31
CA GLY A 604 -3.06 4.88 -10.63
C GLY A 604 -3.32 3.50 -11.26
N PRO A 605 -4.59 3.14 -11.57
CA PRO A 605 -4.94 1.88 -12.22
C PRO A 605 -4.33 1.65 -13.61
N ASN A 606 -3.86 2.68 -14.33
CA ASN A 606 -3.25 2.53 -15.65
C ASN A 606 -1.89 1.83 -15.61
N GLN A 607 -1.16 1.96 -14.49
CA GLN A 607 0.15 1.35 -14.35
C GLN A 607 0.45 1.08 -12.86
N PRO A 608 -0.18 0.07 -12.24
CA PRO A 608 -0.15 -0.11 -10.80
C PRO A 608 1.24 -0.37 -10.20
N ASN A 609 2.19 -0.85 -11.01
CA ASN A 609 3.52 -1.24 -10.57
C ASN A 609 4.47 -0.05 -10.32
N VAL A 610 4.20 1.15 -10.86
CA VAL A 610 5.16 2.25 -10.76
C VAL A 610 5.12 2.93 -9.42
N PHE A 611 6.31 3.19 -8.88
CA PHE A 611 6.49 3.85 -7.61
C PHE A 611 7.09 5.25 -7.84
N PRO A 612 6.43 6.35 -7.42
CA PRO A 612 6.89 7.72 -7.69
C PRO A 612 8.10 8.19 -6.86
N ASP A 613 9.22 7.47 -6.93
CA ASP A 613 10.47 7.76 -6.21
C ASP A 613 11.58 8.18 -7.18
N MET A 614 11.67 9.48 -7.46
CA MET A 614 12.52 10.04 -8.52
C MET A 614 14.03 9.93 -8.26
N LYS A 615 14.46 9.45 -7.09
CA LYS A 615 15.87 9.05 -6.92
C LYS A 615 16.19 7.75 -7.66
N SER A 616 15.20 6.86 -7.81
CA SER A 616 15.34 5.58 -8.49
C SER A 616 15.23 5.75 -10.00
N SER A 617 16.00 4.95 -10.74
CA SER A 617 15.85 4.83 -12.19
C SER A 617 14.53 4.21 -12.63
N GLU A 618 13.78 3.60 -11.71
CA GLU A 618 12.46 3.04 -11.94
C GLU A 618 11.35 3.96 -11.37
N GLY A 619 11.73 5.12 -10.85
CA GLY A 619 10.81 6.15 -10.38
C GLY A 619 9.97 6.68 -11.55
N ALA A 620 8.66 6.45 -11.49
CA ALA A 620 7.74 6.83 -12.55
C ALA A 620 6.34 7.14 -12.00
N PHE A 621 5.53 7.76 -12.86
CA PHE A 621 4.10 7.96 -12.63
C PHE A 621 3.30 7.13 -13.64
N PRO A 622 2.03 6.80 -13.33
CA PRO A 622 1.22 6.00 -14.22
C PRO A 622 1.07 6.60 -15.62
N TYR A 623 0.86 5.74 -16.62
CA TYR A 623 0.63 6.21 -17.99
C TYR A 623 -0.49 7.24 -18.05
N PHE A 624 -0.19 8.36 -18.72
CA PHE A 624 -1.09 9.49 -18.94
C PHE A 624 -1.53 10.24 -17.68
N SER A 625 -0.92 9.95 -16.53
CA SER A 625 -1.14 10.66 -15.26
C SER A 625 -0.69 12.12 -15.33
N ASP A 626 -1.41 13.01 -14.64
CA ASP A 626 -0.95 14.39 -14.38
C ASP A 626 -0.01 14.51 -13.16
N HIS A 627 0.32 13.37 -12.53
CA HIS A 627 1.16 13.23 -11.34
C HIS A 627 0.55 13.77 -10.05
N GLY A 628 -0.70 14.22 -10.08
CA GLY A 628 -1.44 14.69 -8.92
C GLY A 628 -1.77 13.55 -7.96
N ARG A 629 -1.79 13.83 -6.66
CA ARG A 629 -2.25 12.85 -5.64
C ARG A 629 -3.72 12.51 -5.87
N CYS A 630 -4.03 11.23 -5.94
CA CYS A 630 -5.39 10.72 -6.01
C CYS A 630 -5.57 9.49 -5.13
N ASP A 631 -6.10 9.67 -3.91
CA ASP A 631 -6.37 8.55 -3.00
C ASP A 631 -7.54 7.68 -3.50
N LEU A 632 -8.47 8.26 -4.26
CA LEU A 632 -9.60 7.53 -4.86
C LEU A 632 -9.15 6.49 -5.89
N ALA A 633 -8.08 6.79 -6.65
CA ALA A 633 -7.50 5.86 -7.61
C ALA A 633 -7.08 4.54 -6.94
N GLN A 634 -6.29 4.66 -5.86
CA GLN A 634 -5.88 3.52 -5.04
C GLN A 634 -7.07 2.82 -4.39
N ASN A 635 -8.02 3.60 -3.89
CA ASN A 635 -9.21 3.05 -3.28
C ASN A 635 -10.01 2.14 -4.23
N ARG A 636 -10.35 2.68 -5.40
CA ARG A 636 -11.18 2.02 -6.40
C ARG A 636 -10.49 0.79 -6.99
N PHE A 637 -9.17 0.86 -7.19
CA PHE A 637 -8.35 -0.29 -7.57
C PHE A 637 -8.46 -1.46 -6.57
N LEU A 638 -8.23 -1.20 -5.28
CA LEU A 638 -8.27 -2.26 -4.26
C LEU A 638 -9.67 -2.85 -4.11
N ARG A 639 -10.70 -2.00 -4.17
CA ARG A 639 -12.09 -2.45 -4.09
C ARG A 639 -12.54 -3.28 -5.29
N ALA A 640 -12.05 -2.95 -6.49
CA ALA A 640 -12.28 -3.79 -7.66
C ALA A 640 -11.74 -5.21 -7.40
N HIS A 641 -10.50 -5.33 -6.91
CA HIS A 641 -9.96 -6.64 -6.57
C HIS A 641 -10.76 -7.35 -5.46
N PHE A 642 -11.01 -6.69 -4.33
CA PHE A 642 -11.77 -7.32 -3.24
C PHE A 642 -13.17 -7.76 -3.68
N GLY A 643 -13.90 -6.90 -4.40
CA GLY A 643 -15.22 -7.22 -4.93
C GLY A 643 -15.19 -8.42 -5.87
N HIS A 644 -14.26 -8.45 -6.82
CA HIS A 644 -14.14 -9.54 -7.78
C HIS A 644 -13.80 -10.87 -7.12
N TRP A 645 -12.82 -10.91 -6.22
CA TRP A 645 -12.36 -12.16 -5.62
C TRP A 645 -13.31 -12.68 -4.54
N ASN A 646 -13.90 -11.79 -3.72
CA ASN A 646 -14.89 -12.17 -2.72
C ASN A 646 -16.22 -12.65 -3.34
N ALA A 647 -16.52 -12.26 -4.58
CA ALA A 647 -17.65 -12.79 -5.34
C ALA A 647 -17.47 -14.26 -5.81
N GLY A 648 -16.31 -14.87 -5.54
CA GLY A 648 -16.03 -16.26 -5.87
C GLY A 648 -15.40 -16.48 -7.25
N ASN A 649 -15.03 -15.42 -7.97
CA ASN A 649 -14.40 -15.55 -9.30
C ASN A 649 -13.00 -16.20 -9.27
N GLY A 650 -12.39 -16.31 -8.08
CA GLY A 650 -11.16 -17.06 -7.85
C GLY A 650 -11.37 -18.40 -7.14
N ALA A 651 -12.61 -18.86 -6.95
CA ALA A 651 -12.91 -20.03 -6.12
C ALA A 651 -12.13 -21.28 -6.55
N GLY A 652 -11.40 -21.88 -5.62
CA GLY A 652 -10.54 -23.04 -5.87
C GLY A 652 -9.20 -22.73 -6.55
N MET A 653 -8.98 -21.49 -6.98
CA MET A 653 -7.75 -21.04 -7.65
C MET A 653 -6.96 -20.04 -6.78
N LEU A 654 -7.57 -18.95 -6.35
CA LEU A 654 -6.94 -17.89 -5.56
C LEU A 654 -7.37 -18.01 -4.09
N ASP A 655 -6.40 -17.91 -3.17
CA ASP A 655 -6.68 -17.74 -1.75
C ASP A 655 -6.99 -16.27 -1.45
N SER A 656 -8.29 -15.92 -1.38
CA SER A 656 -8.74 -14.54 -1.15
C SER A 656 -8.35 -13.96 0.22
N ASP A 657 -7.95 -14.80 1.19
CA ASP A 657 -7.42 -14.31 2.46
C ASP A 657 -5.94 -13.93 2.35
N ARG A 658 -5.25 -14.36 1.29
CA ARG A 658 -3.82 -14.11 1.02
C ARG A 658 -3.60 -13.17 -0.16
N ILE A 659 -4.31 -12.05 -0.12
CA ILE A 659 -4.10 -10.89 -0.98
C ILE A 659 -3.38 -9.83 -0.16
N TYR A 660 -2.04 -9.85 -0.21
CA TYR A 660 -1.20 -8.95 0.58
C TYR A 660 -1.13 -7.58 -0.07
N VAL A 661 -1.84 -6.60 0.49
CA VAL A 661 -1.81 -5.24 -0.05
C VAL A 661 -0.47 -4.56 0.25
N TRP A 662 0.16 -4.00 -0.79
CA TRP A 662 1.33 -3.16 -0.70
C TRP A 662 0.89 -1.69 -0.61
N ALA A 663 1.14 -0.95 0.47
CA ALA A 663 1.81 -1.39 1.71
C ALA A 663 1.36 -0.60 2.95
N TRP A 664 1.64 -1.18 4.14
CA TRP A 664 1.49 -0.52 5.43
C TRP A 664 2.85 -0.25 6.08
N GLU A 665 3.06 0.98 6.51
CA GLU A 665 4.31 1.45 7.11
C GLU A 665 4.32 1.27 8.62
N THR A 666 5.40 0.70 9.17
CA THR A 666 5.53 0.48 10.61
C THR A 666 5.90 1.76 11.37
N ARG A 667 6.37 2.81 10.68
CA ARG A 667 6.40 4.16 11.25
C ARG A 667 4.97 4.71 11.37
N PRO A 668 4.55 5.19 12.54
CA PRO A 668 3.16 5.57 12.79
C PRO A 668 2.74 6.82 11.99
N PHE A 669 1.47 6.89 11.63
CA PHE A 669 0.87 8.07 11.02
C PHE A 669 0.31 9.00 12.11
N PRO A 670 0.45 10.35 12.00
CA PRO A 670 1.00 11.11 10.89
C PRO A 670 2.50 11.43 11.04
N GLU A 671 3.19 10.86 12.04
CA GLU A 671 4.61 11.11 12.24
C GLU A 671 5.40 10.82 10.96
N PHE A 672 5.20 9.65 10.36
CA PHE A 672 5.44 9.46 8.93
C PHE A 672 4.13 9.81 8.18
N PRO A 673 4.18 10.66 7.15
CA PRO A 673 5.36 11.23 6.49
C PRO A 673 5.86 12.59 7.01
N LEU A 674 5.23 13.18 8.03
CA LEU A 674 5.44 14.60 8.36
C LEU A 674 6.81 14.94 8.96
N ARG A 675 7.50 13.99 9.62
CA ARG A 675 8.81 14.20 10.24
C ARG A 675 9.97 14.09 9.23
N LYS A 676 9.99 14.99 8.26
CA LYS A 676 11.00 15.04 7.17
C LYS A 676 12.43 15.31 7.64
N SER A 677 12.62 15.84 8.85
CA SER A 677 13.94 15.98 9.46
C SER A 677 14.54 14.65 9.92
N LEU A 678 13.71 13.63 10.12
CA LEU A 678 14.13 12.29 10.53
C LEU A 678 14.17 11.32 9.34
N TRP A 679 13.17 11.41 8.45
CA TRP A 679 13.03 10.51 7.31
C TRP A 679 13.00 11.27 6.00
N SER A 680 13.90 10.93 5.08
CA SER A 680 14.07 11.58 3.78
C SER A 680 13.04 11.15 2.73
N ASP A 681 12.31 10.07 2.98
CA ASP A 681 11.35 9.45 2.06
C ASP A 681 9.89 9.90 2.29
N GLY A 682 9.65 10.87 3.16
CA GLY A 682 8.30 11.35 3.46
C GLY A 682 7.56 11.95 2.26
N ASP A 683 8.28 12.53 1.28
CA ASP A 683 7.65 13.10 0.09
C ASP A 683 6.98 12.03 -0.79
N ASN A 684 7.57 10.82 -0.83
CA ASN A 684 7.07 9.70 -1.63
C ASN A 684 5.70 9.22 -1.12
N TRP A 685 5.37 9.41 0.16
CA TRP A 685 4.05 9.05 0.71
C TRP A 685 2.92 9.70 -0.09
N THR A 686 3.10 10.93 -0.56
CA THR A 686 2.05 11.73 -1.24
C THR A 686 1.41 11.01 -2.42
N SER A 687 2.19 10.24 -3.18
CA SER A 687 1.78 9.61 -4.43
C SER A 687 2.07 8.10 -4.50
N GLY A 688 2.81 7.54 -3.53
CA GLY A 688 3.09 6.11 -3.48
C GLY A 688 1.98 5.27 -2.86
N HIS A 689 2.27 3.98 -2.68
CA HIS A 689 1.29 2.94 -2.35
C HIS A 689 0.83 2.86 -0.89
N TRP A 690 1.40 3.66 0.01
CA TRP A 690 1.10 3.60 1.45
C TRP A 690 -0.39 3.72 1.78
N LEU A 691 -0.89 2.83 2.64
CA LEU A 691 -2.26 2.86 3.15
C LEU A 691 -2.44 3.79 4.36
N ASN A 692 -1.36 4.07 5.10
CA ASN A 692 -1.40 4.86 6.33
C ASN A 692 -2.02 6.24 6.08
N GLY A 693 -3.08 6.57 6.81
CA GLY A 693 -3.84 7.82 6.65
C GLY A 693 -4.81 7.86 5.46
N ARG A 694 -4.88 6.81 4.62
CA ARG A 694 -5.80 6.69 3.48
C ARG A 694 -6.89 5.64 3.67
N LEU A 695 -6.60 4.59 4.45
CA LEU A 695 -7.49 3.45 4.64
C LEU A 695 -8.84 3.83 5.31
N SER A 696 -8.91 4.97 5.98
CA SER A 696 -10.08 5.46 6.73
C SER A 696 -10.97 6.46 5.96
N GLY A 697 -10.92 6.54 4.64
CA GLY A 697 -11.82 7.41 3.84
C GLY A 697 -13.01 6.66 3.23
N VAL A 698 -14.09 7.37 2.88
CA VAL A 698 -15.28 6.86 2.14
C VAL A 698 -15.28 7.41 0.72
N ALA A 699 -15.79 6.68 -0.27
CA ALA A 699 -16.01 7.25 -1.61
C ALA A 699 -17.36 8.01 -1.70
N LEU A 700 -17.35 9.19 -2.32
CA LEU A 700 -18.49 10.13 -2.32
C LEU A 700 -19.72 9.59 -3.05
N ASP A 701 -19.55 8.97 -4.20
CA ASP A 701 -20.61 8.37 -5.00
C ASP A 701 -21.36 7.26 -4.26
N GLU A 702 -20.68 6.45 -3.44
CA GLU A 702 -21.32 5.41 -2.66
C GLU A 702 -22.09 5.94 -1.47
N LEU A 703 -21.56 6.98 -0.84
CA LEU A 703 -22.29 7.71 0.16
C LEU A 703 -23.53 8.35 -0.46
N MET A 704 -23.41 8.97 -1.65
CA MET A 704 -24.55 9.57 -2.36
C MET A 704 -25.57 8.51 -2.79
N ALA A 705 -25.12 7.33 -3.23
CA ALA A 705 -25.98 6.20 -3.58
C ALA A 705 -26.69 5.62 -2.35
N ALA A 706 -25.99 5.49 -1.22
CA ALA A 706 -26.60 5.10 0.06
C ALA A 706 -27.68 6.11 0.48
N LEU A 707 -27.34 7.41 0.50
CA LEU A 707 -28.29 8.48 0.80
C LEU A 707 -29.48 8.49 -0.17
N ALA A 708 -29.25 8.34 -1.48
CA ALA A 708 -30.30 8.33 -2.49
C ALA A 708 -31.25 7.13 -2.35
N ALA A 709 -30.70 5.94 -2.08
CA ALA A 709 -31.48 4.75 -1.78
C ALA A 709 -32.36 4.96 -0.54
N ASP A 710 -31.87 5.71 0.45
CA ASP A 710 -32.62 6.03 1.68
C ASP A 710 -33.80 6.98 1.45
N PHE A 711 -33.76 7.82 0.40
CA PHE A 711 -34.89 8.65 -0.02
C PHE A 711 -35.85 7.96 -1.01
N GLY A 712 -35.72 6.64 -1.19
CA GLY A 712 -36.56 5.86 -2.11
C GLY A 712 -36.27 6.14 -3.59
N ALA A 713 -35.19 6.87 -3.89
CA ALA A 713 -34.71 7.06 -5.24
C ALA A 713 -33.88 5.82 -5.64
N MET A 714 -34.57 4.82 -6.18
CA MET A 714 -33.90 3.67 -6.80
C MET A 714 -33.47 4.05 -8.22
N ASN A 715 -32.26 3.65 -8.62
CA ASN A 715 -31.57 4.03 -9.86
C ASN A 715 -31.03 5.47 -9.92
N VAL A 716 -30.49 5.99 -8.81
CA VAL A 716 -29.69 7.22 -8.88
C VAL A 716 -28.32 6.89 -9.45
N ASP A 717 -28.03 7.50 -10.61
CA ASP A 717 -26.71 7.47 -11.21
C ASP A 717 -25.81 8.50 -10.51
N ALA A 718 -25.02 8.03 -9.55
CA ALA A 718 -23.97 8.80 -8.88
C ALA A 718 -22.58 8.59 -9.54
N ASN A 719 -22.51 7.80 -10.62
CA ASN A 719 -21.26 7.44 -11.28
C ASN A 719 -20.74 8.57 -12.17
N HIS A 720 -21.63 9.44 -12.65
CA HIS A 720 -21.28 10.57 -13.51
C HIS A 720 -21.14 11.88 -12.69
N GLY A 721 -19.94 12.13 -12.14
CA GLY A 721 -19.54 13.50 -11.78
C GLY A 721 -18.98 13.76 -10.38
N THR A 722 -18.68 12.75 -9.55
CA THR A 722 -18.10 12.98 -8.21
C THR A 722 -16.97 12.00 -7.86
N GLU A 723 -15.77 12.28 -8.36
CA GLU A 723 -14.54 11.55 -8.03
C GLU A 723 -13.84 12.17 -6.81
N VAL A 724 -14.42 11.96 -5.61
CA VAL A 724 -13.86 12.49 -4.35
C VAL A 724 -13.90 11.45 -3.23
N MET A 725 -12.82 11.31 -2.47
CA MET A 725 -12.78 10.54 -1.23
C MET A 725 -13.15 11.46 -0.05
N MET A 726 -14.21 11.12 0.66
CA MET A 726 -14.78 11.83 1.80
C MET A 726 -14.18 11.35 3.13
N MET A 727 -13.92 12.31 4.03
CA MET A 727 -13.43 12.03 5.38
C MET A 727 -14.27 12.70 6.49
N CYS A 728 -15.32 13.47 6.10
CA CYS A 728 -16.38 14.12 6.91
C CYS A 728 -17.25 15.03 5.99
N PHE A 729 -18.57 15.10 6.17
CA PHE A 729 -19.43 16.10 5.48
C PHE A 729 -20.70 16.49 6.24
N ALA A 730 -21.33 17.58 5.80
CA ALA A 730 -22.58 18.14 6.30
C ALA A 730 -23.59 18.46 5.16
N THR A 731 -24.89 18.21 5.31
CA THR A 731 -25.94 18.55 4.30
C THR A 731 -27.05 19.42 4.85
N ASP A 732 -27.67 20.25 4.00
CA ASP A 732 -28.83 21.11 4.31
C ASP A 732 -29.93 20.94 3.24
N ASN A 733 -31.15 20.58 3.63
CA ASN A 733 -32.28 20.35 2.73
C ASN A 733 -33.31 21.50 2.80
N ARG A 734 -33.16 22.50 1.93
CA ARG A 734 -34.10 23.63 1.84
C ARG A 734 -35.48 23.28 1.27
N ALA A 735 -35.70 22.08 0.73
CA ALA A 735 -37.00 21.71 0.15
C ALA A 735 -38.08 21.44 1.22
N CYS A 736 -37.71 21.38 2.50
CA CYS A 736 -38.64 21.21 3.63
C CYS A 736 -38.99 22.52 4.36
N HIS A 737 -38.64 23.69 3.79
CA HIS A 737 -39.00 25.00 4.33
C HIS A 737 -40.34 25.55 3.82
#